data_AF-A0A9Q0PR87-F1
#
_entry.id   AF-A0A9Q0PR87-F1
#
_cell.length_a   1.000
_cell.length_b   1.000
_cell.length_c   1.000
_cell.angle_alpha   90.00
_cell.angle_beta   90.00
_cell.angle_gamma   90.00
#
_symmetry.space_group_name_H-M   'P 1'
#
loop_
_entity.id
_entity.type
_entity.pdbx_description
1 polymer ?
#
loop_
_entity_poly.entity_id
_entity_poly.type
_entity_poly.pdbx_seq_one_letter_code
_entity_poly.pdbx_strand_id
1 'polypeptide(L)'
;MLQFKPIFLGKAPRQVPRATTAQKCIRTNDVENVGRTTRHHTFFEMLGNFSFGDYFKKEAIKWAWELSTKEFGLPADRLWVSVYEDDDEAFEIWHDEVGVPAEHIKRMGEEDNFWTSGATGPCGPCSELYYDFHPERGYKNTDLGDDSRFIEFYNLVFMQYNKMDDGSLEPLKQKNIDTGLGLERLARILQKVPNNYETDLIYPIIEKAAELANISYALADDRTKMNLKIIGDHLRAIVYLISDGVLPSNIGRGYVVRRLIRRAVRIGRLLGVSGGGEDGAFLPAIAEKVIEMSPHIDPDVKARGHGILDELQREELRFVQTLERGEKLLDQMLAEALLNAQKSETLPCLSGKEVFLLYDTFGFPVEITTEVAGEHGVKIDMDGFEVEMENQRRQSQAAHNIVKLAVENGGDLAENVHDTEFLGYDTLSARAVVESLLLNGKSVIQVSEGSEVEVLLNKTPFYAESGGQIGDHGFLYVTQDQSKQTAVVEIKDVQKSLGSVFVHKGTIREGVLEVGREVEAAVDAKLRQRAKVHHTATHLLQSALKKVIGQETSQAGSLVAFDRLRFDFNFHRPLLDGELEEIENLINGWIGDGTLLQTKVMSLNDAKESGAIAMFGEKYGEQVQVYFIVSSSHRAFK
;
A
#
# COMPACT_ATOMS: atom_id res chain seq x y z
N MET A 1 13.25 -7.60 -13.38
CA MET A 1 13.10 -8.94 -12.74
C MET A 1 11.67 -9.19 -12.26
N LEU A 2 11.06 -8.36 -11.40
CA LEU A 2 9.79 -8.67 -10.73
C LEU A 2 8.66 -9.09 -11.70
N GLN A 3 8.57 -8.45 -12.86
CA GLN A 3 7.59 -8.77 -13.91
C GLN A 3 7.80 -10.16 -14.54
N PHE A 4 8.99 -10.74 -14.41
CA PHE A 4 9.38 -12.02 -15.00
C PHE A 4 9.40 -13.18 -13.99
N LYS A 5 9.14 -12.93 -12.69
CA LYS A 5 9.11 -13.95 -11.63
C LYS A 5 8.25 -15.18 -12.02
N PRO A 6 7.05 -15.04 -12.62
CA PRO A 6 6.27 -16.20 -13.08
C PRO A 6 6.95 -17.02 -14.19
N ILE A 7 7.73 -16.36 -15.06
CA ILE A 7 8.46 -17.02 -16.16
C ILE A 7 9.66 -17.79 -15.61
N PHE A 8 10.44 -17.19 -14.70
CA PHE A 8 11.57 -17.86 -14.05
C PHE A 8 11.15 -19.12 -13.27
N LEU A 9 9.99 -19.06 -12.62
CA LEU A 9 9.39 -20.21 -11.92
C LEU A 9 8.76 -21.25 -12.85
N GLY A 10 8.68 -20.99 -14.16
CA GLY A 10 7.97 -21.84 -15.12
C GLY A 10 6.47 -21.94 -14.85
N LYS A 11 5.88 -20.93 -14.20
CA LYS A 11 4.43 -20.77 -13.97
C LYS A 11 3.74 -20.06 -15.15
N ALA A 12 4.50 -19.30 -15.93
CA ALA A 12 4.04 -18.67 -17.18
C ALA A 12 4.99 -19.04 -18.33
N PRO A 13 4.48 -19.23 -19.55
CA PRO A 13 5.33 -19.48 -20.72
C PRO A 13 6.16 -18.23 -21.06
N ARG A 14 7.43 -18.44 -21.44
CA ARG A 14 8.25 -17.36 -22.02
C ARG A 14 7.74 -17.02 -23.43
N GLN A 15 7.59 -15.74 -23.73
CA GLN A 15 7.22 -15.28 -25.08
C GLN A 15 8.46 -15.09 -25.98
N VAL A 16 9.59 -14.76 -25.37
CA VAL A 16 10.90 -14.59 -26.01
C VAL A 16 11.93 -15.43 -25.26
N PRO A 17 13.03 -15.85 -25.90
CA PRO A 17 14.08 -16.61 -25.22
C PRO A 17 14.90 -15.75 -24.24
N ARG A 18 15.02 -14.46 -24.53
CA ARG A 18 15.76 -13.45 -23.75
C ARG A 18 15.16 -12.06 -23.95
N ALA A 19 15.43 -11.16 -23.02
CA ALA A 19 14.95 -9.77 -23.05
C ALA A 19 16.03 -8.80 -22.53
N THR A 20 15.91 -7.53 -22.88
CA THR A 20 16.67 -6.43 -22.27
C THR A 20 15.72 -5.29 -21.91
N THR A 21 15.98 -4.57 -20.82
CA THR A 21 15.13 -3.46 -20.34
C THR A 21 15.95 -2.37 -19.65
N ALA A 22 15.52 -1.12 -19.75
CA ALA A 22 15.83 -0.07 -18.78
C ALA A 22 14.63 0.07 -17.83
N GLN A 23 14.72 -0.55 -16.66
CA GLN A 23 13.59 -0.60 -15.72
C GLN A 23 13.69 0.51 -14.69
N LYS A 24 12.69 1.41 -14.68
CA LYS A 24 12.44 2.35 -13.59
C LYS A 24 12.17 1.58 -12.28
N CYS A 25 12.97 1.84 -11.25
CA CYS A 25 12.91 1.18 -9.95
C CYS A 25 12.76 2.20 -8.82
N ILE A 26 11.94 1.86 -7.82
CA ILE A 26 11.81 2.61 -6.57
C ILE A 26 12.23 1.71 -5.42
N ARG A 27 13.07 2.22 -4.52
CA ARG A 27 13.48 1.56 -3.27
C ARG A 27 13.21 2.47 -2.08
N THR A 28 12.35 2.01 -1.16
CA THR A 28 11.95 2.78 0.02
C THR A 28 12.82 2.52 1.24
N ASN A 29 13.51 1.37 1.27
CA ASN A 29 14.46 0.98 2.32
C ASN A 29 15.68 1.92 2.38
N ASP A 30 16.07 2.49 1.24
CA ASP A 30 17.28 3.31 1.12
C ASP A 30 17.03 4.81 1.30
N VAL A 31 15.78 5.22 1.53
CA VAL A 31 15.37 6.64 1.62
C VAL A 31 16.21 7.41 2.64
N GLU A 32 16.56 6.80 3.77
CA GLU A 32 17.39 7.44 4.79
C GLU A 32 18.86 7.61 4.38
N ASN A 33 19.35 6.81 3.41
CA ASN A 33 20.73 6.88 2.91
C ASN A 33 20.90 7.90 1.77
N VAL A 34 19.80 8.37 1.18
CA VAL A 34 19.79 9.35 0.10
C VAL A 34 20.41 10.67 0.57
N GLY A 35 21.32 11.22 -0.22
CA GLY A 35 22.09 12.43 0.05
C GLY A 35 23.20 12.26 1.07
N ARG A 36 23.05 11.34 2.04
CA ARG A 36 24.07 11.01 3.06
C ARG A 36 25.22 10.20 2.48
N THR A 37 24.88 9.15 1.72
CA THR A 37 25.84 8.34 1.00
C THR A 37 26.04 8.88 -0.42
N THR A 38 27.09 8.46 -1.12
CA THR A 38 27.39 8.95 -2.48
C THR A 38 26.65 8.18 -3.59
N ARG A 39 25.90 7.11 -3.24
CA ARG A 39 25.41 6.11 -4.21
C ARG A 39 23.93 5.69 -4.11
N HIS A 40 23.23 6.01 -3.01
CA HIS A 40 21.87 5.54 -2.80
C HIS A 40 20.83 6.48 -3.39
N HIS A 41 19.78 5.90 -3.96
CA HIS A 41 18.71 6.64 -4.62
C HIS A 41 17.36 6.10 -4.22
N THR A 42 16.35 6.98 -4.15
CA THR A 42 14.95 6.54 -4.04
C THR A 42 14.48 5.96 -5.36
N PHE A 43 14.87 6.61 -6.45
CA PHE A 43 14.56 6.24 -7.83
C PHE A 43 15.84 6.05 -8.61
N PHE A 44 15.93 4.93 -9.32
CA PHE A 44 17.06 4.65 -10.21
C PHE A 44 16.61 3.75 -11.36
N GLU A 45 17.39 3.74 -12.42
CA GLU A 45 17.12 2.89 -13.57
C GLU A 45 18.04 1.67 -13.53
N MET A 46 17.42 0.49 -13.49
CA MET A 46 18.12 -0.79 -13.54
C MET A 46 18.11 -1.30 -14.98
N LEU A 47 19.26 -1.24 -15.64
CA LEU A 47 19.46 -1.84 -16.95
C LEU A 47 19.63 -3.35 -16.76
N GLY A 48 18.77 -4.15 -17.38
CA GLY A 48 18.74 -5.60 -17.15
C GLY A 48 18.73 -6.40 -18.44
N ASN A 49 19.47 -7.50 -18.45
CA ASN A 49 19.45 -8.52 -19.48
C ASN A 49 18.97 -9.83 -18.87
N PHE A 50 17.99 -10.46 -19.49
CA PHE A 50 17.31 -11.63 -18.93
C PHE A 50 17.39 -12.80 -19.89
N SER A 51 17.79 -13.97 -19.37
CA SER A 51 17.71 -15.25 -20.08
C SER A 51 16.60 -16.08 -19.47
N PHE A 52 15.68 -16.57 -20.30
CA PHE A 52 14.64 -17.50 -19.89
C PHE A 52 14.99 -18.91 -20.37
N GLY A 53 16.17 -19.43 -19.97
CA GLY A 53 16.71 -20.71 -20.42
C GLY A 53 17.38 -20.68 -21.80
N ASP A 54 17.81 -19.52 -22.29
CA ASP A 54 18.50 -19.36 -23.59
C ASP A 54 20.03 -19.50 -23.47
N TYR A 55 20.60 -18.85 -22.46
CA TYR A 55 22.01 -18.90 -22.08
C TYR A 55 22.17 -18.85 -20.56
N PHE A 56 23.39 -19.12 -20.06
CA PHE A 56 23.68 -19.10 -18.62
C PHE A 56 25.00 -18.36 -18.32
N LYS A 57 25.76 -18.81 -17.31
CA LYS A 57 26.95 -18.12 -16.77
C LYS A 57 27.96 -17.73 -17.84
N LYS A 58 28.33 -18.66 -18.72
CA LYS A 58 29.40 -18.46 -19.71
C LYS A 58 29.14 -17.26 -20.62
N GLU A 59 27.97 -17.19 -21.24
CA GLU A 59 27.60 -16.06 -22.09
C GLU A 59 27.35 -14.80 -21.26
N ALA A 60 26.69 -14.91 -20.10
CA ALA A 60 26.38 -13.77 -19.24
C ALA A 60 27.66 -13.03 -18.78
N ILE A 61 28.65 -13.78 -18.30
CA ILE A 61 29.94 -13.25 -17.84
C ILE A 61 30.71 -12.60 -18.99
N LYS A 62 30.81 -13.29 -20.13
CA LYS A 62 31.54 -12.78 -21.30
C LYS A 62 30.93 -11.48 -21.85
N TRP A 63 29.60 -11.44 -21.97
CA TRP A 63 28.91 -10.24 -22.44
C TRP A 63 28.96 -9.11 -21.41
N ALA A 64 28.89 -9.41 -20.11
CA ALA A 64 29.04 -8.38 -19.08
C ALA A 64 30.42 -7.72 -19.13
N TRP A 65 31.48 -8.52 -19.33
CA TRP A 65 32.83 -8.01 -19.50
C TRP A 65 33.01 -7.22 -20.79
N GLU A 66 32.49 -7.74 -21.91
CA GLU A 66 32.55 -7.06 -23.21
C GLU A 66 31.81 -5.72 -23.19
N LEU A 67 30.60 -5.69 -22.64
CA LEU A 67 29.82 -4.47 -22.46
C LEU A 67 30.59 -3.45 -21.61
N SER A 68 31.19 -3.90 -20.50
CA SER A 68 31.93 -3.01 -19.59
C SER A 68 33.21 -2.46 -20.23
N THR A 69 34.02 -3.31 -20.86
CA THR A 69 35.37 -2.93 -21.31
C THR A 69 35.42 -2.40 -22.73
N LYS A 70 34.59 -2.92 -23.65
CA LYS A 70 34.59 -2.50 -25.06
C LYS A 70 33.56 -1.43 -25.36
N GLU A 71 32.31 -1.67 -24.98
CA GLU A 71 31.20 -0.76 -25.33
C GLU A 71 31.20 0.49 -24.44
N PHE A 72 31.32 0.32 -23.12
CA PHE A 72 31.46 1.44 -22.19
C PHE A 72 32.90 1.95 -22.07
N GLY A 73 33.88 1.20 -22.57
CA GLY A 73 35.29 1.62 -22.57
C GLY A 73 35.92 1.70 -21.18
N LEU A 74 35.41 0.96 -20.20
CA LEU A 74 35.97 0.95 -18.84
C LEU A 74 37.35 0.27 -18.86
N PRO A 75 38.39 0.86 -18.26
CA PRO A 75 39.71 0.24 -18.18
C PRO A 75 39.64 -1.07 -17.41
N ALA A 76 40.06 -2.17 -18.03
CA ALA A 76 40.03 -3.52 -17.45
C ALA A 76 40.82 -3.62 -16.14
N ASP A 77 41.91 -2.85 -16.01
CA ASP A 77 42.76 -2.78 -14.81
C ASP A 77 42.09 -2.07 -13.62
N ARG A 78 40.93 -1.43 -13.83
CA ARG A 78 40.10 -0.84 -12.78
C ARG A 78 38.89 -1.69 -12.43
N LEU A 79 38.67 -2.80 -13.11
CA LEU A 79 37.53 -3.67 -12.84
C LEU A 79 37.93 -4.79 -11.89
N TRP A 80 37.04 -5.02 -10.92
CA TRP A 80 37.09 -6.10 -9.96
C TRP A 80 35.81 -6.91 -10.06
N VAL A 81 35.88 -8.19 -9.72
CA VAL A 81 34.75 -9.11 -9.79
C VAL A 81 34.59 -9.80 -8.45
N SER A 82 33.36 -9.97 -7.99
CA SER A 82 33.03 -10.91 -6.92
C SER A 82 32.32 -12.15 -7.46
N VAL A 83 32.52 -13.29 -6.80
CA VAL A 83 31.82 -14.56 -7.07
C VAL A 83 31.42 -15.20 -5.75
N TYR A 84 30.29 -15.90 -5.76
CA TYR A 84 29.85 -16.68 -4.59
C TYR A 84 30.92 -17.70 -4.18
N GLU A 85 31.13 -17.86 -2.88
CA GLU A 85 32.24 -18.65 -2.33
C GLU A 85 32.29 -20.09 -2.85
N ASP A 86 31.13 -20.69 -3.10
CA ASP A 86 30.97 -22.06 -3.62
C ASP A 86 30.73 -22.14 -5.15
N ASP A 87 30.87 -21.03 -5.89
CA ASP A 87 30.66 -20.99 -7.35
C ASP A 87 31.98 -21.04 -8.15
N ASP A 88 32.60 -22.22 -8.17
CA ASP A 88 33.84 -22.48 -8.93
C ASP A 88 33.66 -22.27 -10.44
N GLU A 89 32.48 -22.60 -10.98
CA GLU A 89 32.17 -22.42 -12.41
C GLU A 89 32.27 -20.95 -12.82
N ALA A 90 31.72 -20.03 -12.01
CA ALA A 90 31.83 -18.60 -12.30
C ALA A 90 33.28 -18.11 -12.20
N PHE A 91 34.03 -18.58 -11.19
CA PHE A 91 35.45 -18.24 -11.03
C PHE A 91 36.29 -18.66 -12.25
N GLU A 92 36.14 -19.91 -12.70
CA GLU A 92 36.85 -20.46 -13.86
C GLU A 92 36.53 -19.68 -15.14
N ILE A 93 35.26 -19.32 -15.37
CA ILE A 93 34.88 -18.52 -16.55
C ILE A 93 35.55 -17.13 -16.51
N TRP A 94 35.53 -16.46 -15.34
CA TRP A 94 36.16 -15.15 -15.19
C TRP A 94 37.69 -15.21 -15.36
N HIS A 95 38.34 -16.19 -14.75
CA HIS A 95 39.79 -16.31 -14.77
C HIS A 95 40.32 -16.85 -16.11
N ASP A 96 39.81 -18.00 -16.55
CA ASP A 96 40.40 -18.76 -17.67
C ASP A 96 39.85 -18.31 -19.02
N GLU A 97 38.55 -18.00 -19.11
CA GLU A 97 37.92 -17.66 -20.39
C GLU A 97 37.88 -16.15 -20.67
N VAL A 98 37.68 -15.32 -19.65
CA VAL A 98 37.68 -13.86 -19.78
C VAL A 98 39.09 -13.27 -19.58
N GLY A 99 39.91 -13.87 -18.71
CA GLY A 99 41.27 -13.43 -18.43
C GLY A 99 41.38 -12.39 -17.30
N VAL A 100 40.40 -12.34 -16.38
CA VAL A 100 40.51 -11.49 -15.18
C VAL A 100 41.59 -12.06 -14.25
N PRO A 101 42.57 -11.25 -13.80
CA PRO A 101 43.59 -11.71 -12.86
C PRO A 101 42.95 -12.24 -11.57
N ALA A 102 43.46 -13.34 -11.02
CA ALA A 102 42.90 -13.97 -9.82
C ALA A 102 42.87 -13.01 -8.62
N GLU A 103 43.83 -12.09 -8.53
CA GLU A 103 43.87 -11.03 -7.51
C GLU A 103 42.72 -10.02 -7.61
N HIS A 104 42.06 -9.90 -8.76
CA HIS A 104 40.89 -9.04 -8.99
C HIS A 104 39.55 -9.81 -8.88
N ILE A 105 39.59 -11.11 -8.56
CA ILE A 105 38.40 -11.95 -8.36
C ILE A 105 38.28 -12.28 -6.86
N LYS A 106 37.23 -11.77 -6.22
CA LYS A 106 36.98 -11.98 -4.79
C LYS A 106 35.88 -13.02 -4.58
N ARG A 107 36.13 -14.02 -3.74
CA ARG A 107 35.08 -14.91 -3.22
C ARG A 107 34.37 -14.25 -2.04
N MET A 108 33.05 -14.17 -2.06
CA MET A 108 32.22 -13.60 -0.98
C MET A 108 31.06 -14.54 -0.63
N GLY A 109 30.54 -14.39 0.60
CA GLY A 109 29.54 -15.30 1.17
C GLY A 109 28.11 -15.05 0.68
N GLU A 110 27.15 -15.68 1.35
CA GLU A 110 25.72 -15.61 0.99
C GLU A 110 25.16 -14.20 1.05
N GLU A 111 25.58 -13.37 2.02
CA GLU A 111 25.09 -12.00 2.20
C GLU A 111 25.37 -11.09 0.98
N ASP A 112 26.49 -11.33 0.29
CA ASP A 112 26.95 -10.51 -0.83
C ASP A 112 26.68 -11.16 -2.19
N ASN A 113 26.91 -12.46 -2.32
CA ASN A 113 26.90 -13.16 -3.61
C ASN A 113 25.86 -14.27 -3.74
N PHE A 114 24.82 -14.26 -2.91
CA PHE A 114 23.64 -15.11 -3.12
C PHE A 114 22.36 -14.26 -3.14
N TRP A 115 21.71 -14.22 -4.29
CA TRP A 115 20.57 -13.35 -4.50
C TRP A 115 19.24 -14.08 -4.41
N THR A 116 18.24 -13.46 -3.77
CA THR A 116 16.87 -13.97 -3.66
C THR A 116 15.82 -12.93 -4.07
N SER A 117 14.76 -13.36 -4.75
CA SER A 117 13.65 -12.49 -5.19
C SER A 117 12.64 -12.11 -4.09
N GLY A 118 12.97 -12.39 -2.84
CA GLY A 118 12.14 -12.17 -1.65
C GLY A 118 12.38 -13.25 -0.59
N ALA A 119 11.43 -13.39 0.35
CA ALA A 119 11.44 -14.51 1.30
C ALA A 119 11.38 -15.87 0.59
N THR A 120 10.61 -15.93 -0.50
CA THR A 120 10.51 -17.09 -1.40
C THR A 120 10.52 -16.69 -2.88
N GLY A 121 10.86 -17.66 -3.73
CA GLY A 121 10.87 -17.50 -5.18
C GLY A 121 12.23 -17.83 -5.81
N PRO A 122 12.42 -17.50 -7.12
CA PRO A 122 13.67 -17.79 -7.81
C PRO A 122 14.85 -17.08 -7.15
N CYS A 123 15.96 -17.80 -7.05
CA CYS A 123 17.20 -17.38 -6.42
C CYS A 123 18.40 -18.13 -7.02
N GLY A 124 19.61 -17.71 -6.65
CA GLY A 124 20.84 -18.38 -7.05
C GLY A 124 22.10 -17.58 -6.66
N PRO A 125 23.29 -18.19 -6.85
CA PRO A 125 24.54 -17.47 -6.70
C PRO A 125 24.60 -16.33 -7.72
N CYS A 126 25.35 -15.29 -7.40
CA CYS A 126 25.59 -14.19 -8.31
C CYS A 126 27.07 -13.81 -8.36
N SER A 127 27.40 -13.02 -9.37
CA SER A 127 28.72 -12.42 -9.55
C SER A 127 28.53 -10.95 -9.88
N GLU A 128 29.32 -10.09 -9.24
CA GLU A 128 29.16 -8.64 -9.38
C GLU A 128 30.45 -8.01 -9.89
N LEU A 129 30.30 -6.93 -10.65
CA LEU A 129 31.41 -6.13 -11.16
C LEU A 129 31.50 -4.81 -10.36
N TYR A 130 32.72 -4.49 -9.96
CA TYR A 130 33.07 -3.31 -9.20
C TYR A 130 34.05 -2.45 -9.99
N TYR A 131 33.93 -1.14 -9.85
CA TYR A 131 34.89 -0.19 -10.39
C TYR A 131 35.76 0.40 -9.29
N ASP A 132 37.09 0.35 -9.47
CA ASP A 132 38.09 0.88 -8.54
C ASP A 132 38.42 2.35 -8.87
N PHE A 133 37.99 3.26 -7.99
CA PHE A 133 38.35 4.66 -8.08
C PHE A 133 39.80 4.92 -7.66
N HIS A 134 40.37 4.05 -6.82
CA HIS A 134 41.68 4.22 -6.17
C HIS A 134 42.61 3.00 -6.38
N PRO A 135 42.93 2.64 -7.65
CA PRO A 135 43.80 1.50 -7.95
C PRO A 135 45.21 1.63 -7.33
N GLU A 136 45.66 2.85 -7.01
CA GLU A 136 46.91 3.11 -6.32
C GLU A 136 46.98 2.49 -4.91
N ARG A 137 45.83 2.15 -4.30
CA ARG A 137 45.77 1.45 -3.00
C ARG A 137 46.16 -0.03 -3.07
N GLY A 138 46.32 -0.58 -4.28
CA GLY A 138 46.80 -1.95 -4.51
C GLY A 138 45.79 -3.04 -4.12
N TYR A 139 46.21 -4.30 -4.19
CA TYR A 139 45.32 -5.48 -4.05
C TYR A 139 45.35 -6.15 -2.66
N LYS A 140 46.25 -5.72 -1.76
CA LYS A 140 46.41 -6.35 -0.44
C LYS A 140 45.29 -5.90 0.51
N ASN A 141 44.65 -6.87 1.18
CA ASN A 141 43.53 -6.63 2.10
C ASN A 141 42.39 -5.82 1.47
N THR A 142 42.14 -6.03 0.18
CA THR A 142 41.04 -5.39 -0.54
C THR A 142 39.70 -5.86 0.01
N ASP A 143 38.89 -4.87 0.41
CA ASP A 143 37.49 -5.01 0.77
C ASP A 143 36.65 -4.35 -0.33
N LEU A 144 35.83 -5.14 -1.04
CA LEU A 144 34.95 -4.64 -2.09
C LEU A 144 33.77 -3.84 -1.52
N GLY A 145 33.49 -3.96 -0.22
CA GLY A 145 32.52 -3.14 0.51
C GLY A 145 33.01 -1.75 0.90
N ASP A 146 34.29 -1.39 0.64
CA ASP A 146 34.82 -0.04 0.86
C ASP A 146 34.22 0.94 -0.16
N ASP A 147 33.09 1.54 0.21
CA ASP A 147 32.37 2.57 -0.58
C ASP A 147 33.23 3.83 -0.88
N SER A 148 34.37 4.03 -0.20
CA SER A 148 35.32 5.10 -0.52
C SER A 148 36.20 4.77 -1.73
N ARG A 149 36.30 3.49 -2.10
CA ARG A 149 37.17 2.98 -3.15
C ARG A 149 36.42 2.32 -4.30
N PHE A 150 35.46 1.46 -3.98
CA PHE A 150 34.75 0.67 -4.95
C PHE A 150 33.31 1.12 -5.12
N ILE A 151 32.76 0.82 -6.29
CA ILE A 151 31.33 0.86 -6.52
C ILE A 151 30.92 -0.37 -7.32
N GLU A 152 30.03 -1.18 -6.75
CA GLU A 152 29.30 -2.20 -7.51
C GLU A 152 28.44 -1.48 -8.54
N PHE A 153 28.54 -1.84 -9.81
CA PHE A 153 27.71 -1.22 -10.85
C PHE A 153 26.94 -2.24 -11.69
N TYR A 154 27.28 -3.52 -11.62
CA TYR A 154 26.63 -4.56 -12.40
C TYR A 154 26.60 -5.90 -11.65
N ASN A 155 25.41 -6.43 -11.38
CA ASN A 155 25.20 -7.75 -10.80
C ASN A 155 24.66 -8.75 -11.83
N LEU A 156 25.22 -9.96 -11.86
CA LEU A 156 24.83 -11.10 -12.68
C LEU A 156 24.28 -12.23 -11.78
N VAL A 157 22.96 -12.40 -11.73
CA VAL A 157 22.32 -13.44 -10.94
C VAL A 157 22.11 -14.71 -11.76
N PHE A 158 22.68 -15.81 -11.29
CA PHE A 158 22.61 -17.13 -11.92
C PHE A 158 21.45 -17.94 -11.34
N MET A 159 20.22 -17.52 -11.64
CA MET A 159 19.01 -18.13 -11.10
C MET A 159 18.89 -19.61 -11.48
N GLN A 160 18.98 -20.48 -10.48
CA GLN A 160 18.92 -21.93 -10.67
C GLN A 160 18.13 -22.66 -9.57
N TYR A 161 17.69 -21.94 -8.53
CA TYR A 161 16.90 -22.47 -7.44
C TYR A 161 15.60 -21.67 -7.22
N ASN A 162 14.64 -22.29 -6.56
CA ASN A 162 13.45 -21.67 -5.99
C ASN A 162 13.53 -21.86 -4.47
N LYS A 163 13.60 -20.75 -3.73
CA LYS A 163 13.58 -20.75 -2.26
C LYS A 163 12.15 -20.95 -1.76
N MET A 164 11.96 -21.98 -0.95
CA MET A 164 10.69 -22.36 -0.33
C MET A 164 10.50 -21.67 1.02
N ASP A 165 9.28 -21.73 1.58
CA ASP A 165 8.94 -21.07 2.83
C ASP A 165 9.75 -21.60 4.04
N ASP A 166 10.20 -22.87 3.98
CA ASP A 166 11.05 -23.50 4.99
C ASP A 166 12.55 -23.20 4.80
N GLY A 167 12.90 -22.38 3.80
CA GLY A 167 14.26 -22.03 3.43
C GLY A 167 14.96 -23.04 2.52
N SER A 168 14.35 -24.18 2.19
CA SER A 168 14.93 -25.15 1.27
C SER A 168 15.02 -24.62 -0.17
N LEU A 169 15.99 -25.14 -0.93
CA LEU A 169 16.26 -24.75 -2.31
C LEU A 169 15.87 -25.87 -3.27
N GLU A 170 14.83 -25.64 -4.08
CA GLU A 170 14.42 -26.56 -5.13
C GLU A 170 15.02 -26.14 -6.49
N PRO A 171 15.58 -27.06 -7.30
CA PRO A 171 16.06 -26.71 -8.64
C PRO A 171 14.94 -26.14 -9.53
N LEU A 172 15.23 -25.03 -10.22
CA LEU A 172 14.32 -24.50 -11.24
C LEU A 172 14.25 -25.44 -12.45
N LYS A 173 13.08 -25.50 -13.12
CA LYS A 173 12.88 -26.28 -14.35
C LYS A 173 13.90 -25.96 -15.45
N GLN A 174 14.35 -24.71 -15.48
CA GLN A 174 15.38 -24.22 -16.37
C GLN A 174 16.22 -23.19 -15.61
N LYS A 175 17.52 -23.14 -15.90
CA LYS A 175 18.41 -22.10 -15.40
C LYS A 175 18.17 -20.80 -16.14
N ASN A 176 18.19 -19.68 -15.44
CA ASN A 176 17.88 -18.37 -15.98
C ASN A 176 18.99 -17.38 -15.63
N ILE A 177 19.02 -16.26 -16.34
CA ILE A 177 19.89 -15.13 -16.02
C ILE A 177 19.02 -13.93 -15.73
N ASP A 178 19.36 -13.23 -14.67
CA ASP A 178 18.83 -11.92 -14.32
C ASP A 178 20.01 -11.02 -14.02
N THR A 179 20.18 -9.96 -14.82
CA THR A 179 21.24 -8.98 -14.56
C THR A 179 20.64 -7.64 -14.14
N GLY A 180 21.38 -6.91 -13.32
CA GLY A 180 21.03 -5.56 -12.88
C GLY A 180 22.25 -4.66 -12.91
N LEU A 181 22.30 -3.75 -13.89
CA LEU A 181 23.28 -2.68 -13.99
C LEU A 181 22.63 -1.37 -13.55
N GLY A 182 23.25 -0.67 -12.60
CA GLY A 182 22.74 0.62 -12.11
C GLY A 182 23.15 1.77 -13.03
N LEU A 183 22.20 2.38 -13.74
CA LEU A 183 22.47 3.48 -14.68
C LEU A 183 23.20 4.64 -14.01
N GLU A 184 22.73 5.06 -12.83
CA GLU A 184 23.29 6.20 -12.07
C GLU A 184 24.74 5.93 -11.63
N ARG A 185 25.06 4.68 -11.30
CA ARG A 185 26.41 4.27 -10.90
C ARG A 185 27.34 4.23 -12.10
N LEU A 186 26.88 3.69 -13.22
CA LEU A 186 27.63 3.70 -14.47
C LEU A 186 27.86 5.13 -14.98
N ALA A 187 26.84 6.00 -14.91
CA ALA A 187 26.94 7.41 -15.28
C ALA A 187 28.02 8.13 -14.47
N ARG A 188 28.09 7.89 -13.14
CA ARG A 188 29.17 8.41 -12.28
C ARG A 188 30.55 8.02 -12.81
N ILE A 189 30.74 6.74 -13.15
CA ILE A 189 32.02 6.20 -13.63
C ILE A 189 32.40 6.87 -14.96
N LEU A 190 31.49 6.89 -15.93
CA LEU A 190 31.73 7.41 -17.28
C LEU A 190 31.97 8.92 -17.30
N GLN A 191 31.22 9.68 -16.50
CA GLN A 191 31.34 11.14 -16.41
C GLN A 191 32.48 11.57 -15.48
N LYS A 192 33.07 10.63 -14.72
CA LYS A 192 34.19 10.87 -13.79
C LYS A 192 33.87 11.91 -12.71
N VAL A 193 32.64 11.87 -12.22
CA VAL A 193 32.13 12.76 -11.17
C VAL A 193 32.24 12.09 -9.79
N PRO A 194 32.37 12.85 -8.69
CA PRO A 194 32.72 12.27 -7.39
C PRO A 194 31.59 11.45 -6.75
N ASN A 195 30.34 11.66 -7.15
CA ASN A 195 29.18 10.91 -6.63
C ASN A 195 28.06 10.82 -7.67
N ASN A 196 27.08 9.95 -7.44
CA ASN A 196 26.01 9.68 -8.42
C ASN A 196 25.08 10.88 -8.67
N TYR A 197 24.99 11.82 -7.72
CA TYR A 197 24.11 12.98 -7.84
C TYR A 197 24.68 14.08 -8.73
N GLU A 198 25.99 14.08 -8.95
CA GLU A 198 26.70 15.06 -9.78
C GLU A 198 26.78 14.64 -11.25
N THR A 199 25.93 13.70 -11.65
CA THR A 199 25.74 13.29 -13.04
C THR A 199 24.70 14.16 -13.74
N ASP A 200 24.72 14.17 -15.07
CA ASP A 200 23.69 14.82 -15.91
C ASP A 200 22.25 14.33 -15.67
N LEU A 201 22.07 13.18 -15.00
CA LEU A 201 20.76 12.64 -14.63
C LEU A 201 20.08 13.40 -13.49
N ILE A 202 20.86 14.00 -12.57
CA ILE A 202 20.35 14.55 -11.30
C ILE A 202 20.86 15.96 -11.03
N TYR A 203 22.12 16.26 -11.37
CA TYR A 203 22.76 17.53 -11.07
C TYR A 203 21.97 18.76 -11.58
N PRO A 204 21.38 18.76 -12.79
CA PRO A 204 20.57 19.91 -13.22
C PRO A 204 19.34 20.18 -12.35
N ILE A 205 18.79 19.16 -11.69
CA ILE A 205 17.67 19.30 -10.74
C ILE A 205 18.18 19.91 -9.43
N ILE A 206 19.37 19.47 -8.98
CA ILE A 206 20.07 20.01 -7.81
C ILE A 206 20.41 21.48 -8.02
N GLU A 207 20.94 21.85 -9.19
CA GLU A 207 21.22 23.23 -9.55
C GLU A 207 19.96 24.09 -9.52
N LYS A 208 18.83 23.56 -10.00
CA LYS A 208 17.55 24.28 -9.94
C LYS A 208 17.10 24.54 -8.50
N ALA A 209 17.25 23.54 -7.62
CA ALA A 209 16.95 23.71 -6.20
C ALA A 209 17.89 24.73 -5.53
N ALA A 210 19.18 24.69 -5.87
CA ALA A 210 20.19 25.61 -5.35
C ALA A 210 19.96 27.06 -5.81
N GLU A 211 19.56 27.25 -7.07
CA GLU A 211 19.15 28.55 -7.64
C GLU A 211 17.98 29.15 -6.84
N LEU A 212 16.93 28.37 -6.61
CA LEU A 212 15.76 28.82 -5.83
C LEU A 212 16.10 29.12 -4.36
N ALA A 213 17.13 28.47 -3.81
CA ALA A 213 17.64 28.75 -2.47
C ALA A 213 18.64 29.92 -2.42
N ASN A 214 19.05 30.46 -3.57
CA ASN A 214 20.15 31.42 -3.70
C ASN A 214 21.46 30.91 -3.07
N ILE A 215 21.76 29.62 -3.26
CA ILE A 215 22.93 28.93 -2.72
C ILE A 215 23.83 28.46 -3.88
N SER A 216 25.13 28.68 -3.76
CA SER A 216 26.10 28.05 -4.67
C SER A 216 26.42 26.63 -4.20
N TYR A 217 26.02 25.61 -4.96
CA TYR A 217 26.31 24.20 -4.62
C TYR A 217 27.80 23.95 -4.42
N ALA A 218 28.67 24.54 -5.25
CA ALA A 218 30.12 24.35 -5.16
C ALA A 218 30.71 24.86 -3.82
N LEU A 219 30.20 25.99 -3.33
CA LEU A 219 30.66 26.66 -2.11
C LEU A 219 29.93 26.21 -0.84
N ALA A 220 28.86 25.44 -0.98
CA ALA A 220 28.05 24.95 0.12
C ALA A 220 28.81 23.93 0.99
N ASP A 221 28.47 23.92 2.29
CA ASP A 221 28.94 22.90 3.21
C ASP A 221 28.30 21.52 2.92
N ASP A 222 28.83 20.47 3.54
CA ASP A 222 28.40 19.10 3.28
C ASP A 222 26.92 18.87 3.64
N ARG A 223 26.43 19.53 4.69
CA ARG A 223 25.02 19.44 5.11
C ARG A 223 24.09 20.05 4.07
N THR A 224 24.44 21.20 3.53
CA THR A 224 23.69 21.90 2.50
C THR A 224 23.72 21.12 1.18
N LYS A 225 24.88 20.57 0.80
CA LYS A 225 24.99 19.67 -0.36
C LYS A 225 24.15 18.41 -0.20
N MET A 226 24.18 17.79 0.98
CA MET A 226 23.32 16.64 1.31
C MET A 226 21.84 16.97 1.12
N ASN A 227 21.38 18.09 1.67
CA ASN A 227 19.99 18.55 1.54
C ASN A 227 19.59 18.78 0.07
N LEU A 228 20.44 19.44 -0.71
CA LEU A 228 20.19 19.67 -2.13
C LEU A 228 20.14 18.35 -2.93
N LYS A 229 21.01 17.37 -2.61
CA LYS A 229 20.96 16.02 -3.21
C LYS A 229 19.65 15.29 -2.90
N ILE A 230 19.15 15.39 -1.67
CA ILE A 230 17.86 14.80 -1.28
C ILE A 230 16.73 15.40 -2.12
N ILE A 231 16.69 16.72 -2.29
CA ILE A 231 15.70 17.38 -3.16
C ILE A 231 15.83 16.85 -4.60
N GLY A 232 17.03 16.86 -5.18
CA GLY A 232 17.24 16.39 -6.55
C GLY A 232 16.76 14.95 -6.79
N ASP A 233 17.13 14.03 -5.91
CA ASP A 233 16.72 12.63 -5.96
C ASP A 233 15.20 12.46 -5.81
N HIS A 234 14.62 13.07 -4.78
CA HIS A 234 13.21 12.91 -4.47
C HIS A 234 12.32 13.55 -5.54
N LEU A 235 12.68 14.71 -6.09
CA LEU A 235 11.89 15.32 -7.15
C LEU A 235 11.91 14.48 -8.43
N ARG A 236 13.04 13.86 -8.78
CA ARG A 236 13.08 12.88 -9.87
C ARG A 236 12.12 11.72 -9.58
N ALA A 237 12.20 11.13 -8.39
CA ALA A 237 11.32 10.01 -7.99
C ALA A 237 9.82 10.38 -8.03
N ILE A 238 9.44 11.54 -7.48
CA ILE A 238 8.05 12.00 -7.39
C ILE A 238 7.45 12.22 -8.77
N VAL A 239 8.17 12.89 -9.68
CA VAL A 239 7.69 13.18 -11.03
C VAL A 239 7.41 11.90 -11.81
N TYR A 240 8.32 10.92 -11.76
CA TYR A 240 8.11 9.63 -12.41
C TYR A 240 6.96 8.82 -11.77
N LEU A 241 6.82 8.85 -10.45
CA LEU A 241 5.72 8.16 -9.76
C LEU A 241 4.34 8.74 -10.09
N ILE A 242 4.20 10.07 -10.08
CA ILE A 242 2.94 10.74 -10.44
C ILE A 242 2.66 10.52 -11.93
N SER A 243 3.69 10.57 -12.78
CA SER A 243 3.56 10.19 -14.18
C SER A 243 2.99 8.76 -14.29
N ASP A 244 3.53 7.77 -13.60
CA ASP A 244 3.02 6.39 -13.63
C ASP A 244 1.64 6.19 -12.95
N GLY A 245 0.95 7.28 -12.58
CA GLY A 245 -0.42 7.27 -12.04
C GLY A 245 -0.50 7.09 -10.52
N VAL A 246 0.62 7.20 -9.80
CA VAL A 246 0.65 7.10 -8.34
C VAL A 246 0.41 8.48 -7.72
N LEU A 247 -0.81 8.72 -7.26
CA LEU A 247 -1.17 9.97 -6.58
C LEU A 247 -0.89 9.93 -5.06
N PRO A 248 -0.51 11.07 -4.44
CA PRO A 248 -0.34 11.20 -2.99
C PRO A 248 -1.56 10.72 -2.19
N SER A 249 -1.34 9.86 -1.18
CA SER A 249 -2.39 9.34 -0.31
C SER A 249 -1.86 8.96 1.07
N ASN A 250 -2.72 8.51 1.99
CA ASN A 250 -2.30 8.05 3.32
C ASN A 250 -1.95 6.55 3.37
N ILE A 251 -2.03 5.82 2.25
CA ILE A 251 -1.84 4.36 2.23
C ILE A 251 -1.05 3.89 1.00
N GLY A 252 -0.37 2.75 1.16
CA GLY A 252 0.30 2.06 0.05
C GLY A 252 1.29 2.95 -0.71
N ARG A 253 1.23 2.89 -2.05
CA ARG A 253 2.15 3.65 -2.92
C ARG A 253 1.96 5.18 -2.82
N GLY A 254 0.72 5.63 -2.60
CA GLY A 254 0.44 7.06 -2.43
C GLY A 254 1.04 7.65 -1.15
N TYR A 255 1.17 6.85 -0.09
CA TYR A 255 1.90 7.24 1.12
C TYR A 255 3.37 7.51 0.84
N VAL A 256 4.01 6.68 0.02
CA VAL A 256 5.43 6.87 -0.36
C VAL A 256 5.62 8.19 -1.10
N VAL A 257 4.79 8.49 -2.11
CA VAL A 257 4.87 9.76 -2.85
C VAL A 257 4.66 10.95 -1.92
N ARG A 258 3.63 10.90 -1.07
CA ARG A 258 3.35 11.94 -0.08
C ARG A 258 4.52 12.16 0.88
N ARG A 259 5.16 11.10 1.37
CA ARG A 259 6.35 11.17 2.23
C ARG A 259 7.51 11.89 1.53
N LEU A 260 7.80 11.54 0.27
CA LEU A 260 8.89 12.16 -0.49
C LEU A 260 8.62 13.65 -0.76
N ILE A 261 7.37 14.01 -1.12
CA ILE A 261 6.96 15.41 -1.30
C ILE A 261 7.21 16.19 -0.01
N ARG A 262 6.66 15.73 1.12
CA ARG A 262 6.79 16.40 2.42
C ARG A 262 8.24 16.60 2.83
N ARG A 263 9.09 15.58 2.62
CA ARG A 263 10.52 15.66 2.88
C ARG A 263 11.21 16.71 2.01
N ALA A 264 10.92 16.75 0.72
CA ALA A 264 11.45 17.77 -0.19
C ALA A 264 10.99 19.19 0.19
N VAL A 265 9.71 19.36 0.57
CA VAL A 265 9.17 20.65 1.04
C VAL A 265 9.92 21.13 2.29
N ARG A 266 10.03 20.28 3.32
CA ARG A 266 10.74 20.63 4.56
C ARG A 266 12.18 21.05 4.28
N ILE A 267 12.92 20.24 3.52
CA ILE A 267 14.32 20.51 3.24
C ILE A 267 14.48 21.81 2.44
N GLY A 268 13.61 22.06 1.45
CA GLY A 268 13.65 23.33 0.71
C GLY A 268 13.38 24.53 1.62
N ARG A 269 12.43 24.45 2.55
CA ARG A 269 12.18 25.51 3.55
C ARG A 269 13.38 25.71 4.48
N LEU A 270 14.01 24.63 4.93
CA LEU A 270 15.23 24.68 5.75
C LEU A 270 16.39 25.37 5.01
N LEU A 271 16.48 25.20 3.69
CA LEU A 271 17.45 25.88 2.84
C LEU A 271 17.08 27.34 2.52
N GLY A 272 15.97 27.84 3.05
CA GLY A 272 15.51 29.22 2.84
C GLY A 272 14.76 29.42 1.52
N VAL A 273 14.39 28.35 0.81
CA VAL A 273 13.58 28.45 -0.41
C VAL A 273 12.23 29.03 -0.04
N SER A 274 12.01 30.27 -0.48
CA SER A 274 10.74 30.98 -0.39
C SER A 274 10.10 30.87 -1.76
N GLY A 275 8.85 30.37 -1.84
CA GLY A 275 8.18 30.16 -3.12
C GLY A 275 8.31 31.36 -4.06
N GLY A 276 8.74 31.12 -5.29
CA GLY A 276 9.09 32.16 -6.26
C GLY A 276 7.89 32.77 -7.02
N GLY A 277 6.67 32.31 -6.75
CA GLY A 277 5.42 32.79 -7.38
C GLY A 277 4.41 33.36 -6.39
N GLU A 278 3.29 33.90 -6.89
CA GLU A 278 2.20 34.51 -6.10
C GLU A 278 1.62 33.55 -5.03
N ASP A 279 1.72 32.24 -5.25
CA ASP A 279 1.12 31.21 -4.40
C ASP A 279 2.06 30.64 -3.30
N GLY A 280 3.37 30.94 -3.35
CA GLY A 280 4.32 30.52 -2.32
C GLY A 280 4.83 29.07 -2.37
N ALA A 281 4.50 28.29 -3.41
CA ALA A 281 5.05 26.95 -3.68
C ALA A 281 6.35 27.00 -4.53
N PHE A 282 7.24 26.03 -4.38
CA PHE A 282 8.51 25.95 -5.14
C PHE A 282 8.79 24.58 -5.79
N LEU A 283 8.16 23.49 -5.34
CA LEU A 283 8.35 22.17 -5.94
C LEU A 283 7.98 22.12 -7.43
N PRO A 284 6.90 22.79 -7.91
CA PRO A 284 6.57 22.81 -9.33
C PRO A 284 7.73 23.33 -10.20
N ALA A 285 8.42 24.39 -9.76
CA ALA A 285 9.55 24.97 -10.51
C ALA A 285 10.76 24.02 -10.59
N ILE A 286 10.97 23.16 -9.60
CA ILE A 286 12.01 22.12 -9.64
C ILE A 286 11.55 20.96 -10.53
N ALA A 287 10.28 20.55 -10.41
CA ALA A 287 9.69 19.48 -11.19
C ALA A 287 9.64 19.79 -12.69
N GLU A 288 9.45 21.04 -13.09
CA GLU A 288 9.58 21.49 -14.48
C GLU A 288 10.93 21.08 -15.08
N LYS A 289 12.01 21.17 -14.30
CA LYS A 289 13.34 20.74 -14.77
C LYS A 289 13.39 19.24 -15.04
N VAL A 290 12.79 18.43 -14.17
CA VAL A 290 12.68 16.99 -14.37
C VAL A 290 11.85 16.67 -15.62
N ILE A 291 10.72 17.37 -15.81
CA ILE A 291 9.83 17.19 -16.95
C ILE A 291 10.53 17.58 -18.26
N GLU A 292 11.35 18.63 -18.27
CA GLU A 292 12.17 19.05 -19.41
C GLU A 292 13.19 17.97 -19.80
N MET A 293 13.81 17.33 -18.81
CA MET A 293 14.85 16.30 -18.99
C MET A 293 14.29 14.92 -19.32
N SER A 294 13.01 14.64 -19.08
CA SER A 294 12.43 13.30 -19.22
C SER A 294 11.92 12.86 -20.62
N PRO A 295 11.63 13.71 -21.64
CA PRO A 295 10.84 13.27 -22.80
C PRO A 295 11.50 12.20 -23.68
N HIS A 296 12.83 12.11 -23.66
CA HIS A 296 13.60 11.12 -24.41
C HIS A 296 13.73 9.79 -23.67
N ILE A 297 13.41 9.76 -22.37
CA ILE A 297 13.40 8.58 -21.51
C ILE A 297 11.95 8.05 -21.42
N ASP A 298 11.03 8.94 -21.06
CA ASP A 298 9.61 8.66 -20.88
C ASP A 298 8.77 9.83 -21.42
N PRO A 299 8.20 9.70 -22.63
CA PRO A 299 7.43 10.78 -23.27
C PRO A 299 6.16 11.12 -22.47
N ASP A 300 5.66 10.19 -21.65
CA ASP A 300 4.46 10.41 -20.90
C ASP A 300 4.64 11.43 -19.77
N VAL A 301 5.86 11.56 -19.22
CA VAL A 301 6.17 12.56 -18.19
C VAL A 301 5.84 13.97 -18.71
N LYS A 302 6.17 14.24 -19.98
CA LYS A 302 5.82 15.51 -20.63
C LYS A 302 4.32 15.61 -20.88
N ALA A 303 3.70 14.55 -21.37
CA ALA A 303 2.26 14.52 -21.66
C ALA A 303 1.41 14.78 -20.40
N ARG A 304 1.86 14.30 -19.24
CA ARG A 304 1.19 14.45 -17.94
C ARG A 304 1.73 15.62 -17.10
N GLY A 305 2.61 16.44 -17.66
CA GLY A 305 3.35 17.49 -16.95
C GLY A 305 2.45 18.46 -16.16
N HIS A 306 1.37 18.96 -16.75
CA HIS A 306 0.46 19.88 -16.04
C HIS A 306 -0.15 19.24 -14.78
N GLY A 307 -0.64 18.00 -14.88
CA GLY A 307 -1.20 17.30 -13.73
C GLY A 307 -0.16 17.01 -12.64
N ILE A 308 1.09 16.76 -13.02
CA ILE A 308 2.20 16.58 -12.07
C ILE A 308 2.46 17.88 -11.29
N LEU A 309 2.52 19.02 -11.99
CA LEU A 309 2.77 20.32 -11.39
C LEU A 309 1.62 20.75 -10.45
N ASP A 310 0.37 20.57 -10.88
CA ASP A 310 -0.82 20.90 -10.08
C ASP A 310 -0.89 20.07 -8.78
N GLU A 311 -0.57 18.78 -8.85
CA GLU A 311 -0.59 17.89 -7.69
C GLU A 311 0.52 18.24 -6.69
N LEU A 312 1.73 18.52 -7.19
CA LEU A 312 2.85 18.99 -6.38
C LEU A 312 2.52 20.30 -5.68
N GLN A 313 1.95 21.27 -6.40
CA GLN A 313 1.54 22.55 -5.83
C GLN A 313 0.52 22.34 -4.71
N ARG A 314 -0.52 21.53 -4.96
CA ARG A 314 -1.57 21.26 -3.99
C ARG A 314 -1.05 20.63 -2.70
N GLU A 315 -0.25 19.57 -2.81
CA GLU A 315 0.29 18.88 -1.64
C GLU A 315 1.32 19.76 -0.90
N GLU A 316 2.13 20.54 -1.62
CA GLU A 316 3.06 21.49 -1.00
C GLU A 316 2.32 22.54 -0.18
N LEU A 317 1.36 23.25 -0.78
CA LEU A 317 0.63 24.32 -0.09
C LEU A 317 -0.12 23.81 1.14
N ARG A 318 -0.72 22.61 1.04
CA ARG A 318 -1.38 21.96 2.17
C ARG A 318 -0.38 21.62 3.28
N PHE A 319 0.79 21.10 2.91
CA PHE A 319 1.77 20.67 3.89
C PHE A 319 2.49 21.85 4.56
N VAL A 320 2.77 22.94 3.86
CA VAL A 320 3.39 24.15 4.46
C VAL A 320 2.57 24.67 5.64
N GLN A 321 1.23 24.71 5.52
CA GLN A 321 0.34 25.11 6.62
C GLN A 321 0.45 24.19 7.85
N THR A 322 0.66 22.90 7.63
CA THR A 322 0.89 21.90 8.68
C THR A 322 2.28 22.04 9.30
N LEU A 323 3.29 22.26 8.47
CA LEU A 323 4.69 22.39 8.87
C LEU A 323 4.88 23.56 9.84
N GLU A 324 4.35 24.74 9.51
CA GLU A 324 4.45 25.95 10.35
C GLU A 324 3.85 25.78 11.75
N ARG A 325 2.80 24.95 11.87
CA ARG A 325 2.13 24.67 13.16
C ARG A 325 2.88 23.62 13.98
N GLY A 326 3.43 22.60 13.33
CA GLY A 326 4.06 21.47 14.01
C GLY A 326 5.55 21.64 14.33
N GLU A 327 6.34 22.35 13.51
CA GLU A 327 7.79 22.49 13.72
C GLU A 327 8.12 23.19 15.04
N LYS A 328 7.40 24.26 15.39
CA LYS A 328 7.62 24.97 16.66
C LYS A 328 7.39 24.09 17.89
N LEU A 329 6.38 23.21 17.83
CA LEU A 329 6.09 22.28 18.91
C LEU A 329 7.13 21.17 18.97
N LEU A 330 7.53 20.64 17.82
CA LEU A 330 8.58 19.63 17.73
C LEU A 330 9.92 20.17 18.28
N ASP A 331 10.32 21.39 17.95
CA ASP A 331 11.53 22.03 18.47
C ASP A 331 11.51 22.13 20.01
N GLN A 332 10.35 22.45 20.59
CA GLN A 332 10.16 22.49 22.04
C GLN A 332 10.30 21.09 22.65
N MET A 333 9.63 20.09 22.08
CA MET A 333 9.70 18.70 22.54
C MET A 333 11.14 18.14 22.44
N LEU A 334 11.87 18.45 21.38
CA LEU A 334 13.27 18.02 21.20
C LEU A 334 14.20 18.67 22.24
N ALA A 335 14.03 19.97 22.49
CA ALA A 335 14.80 20.67 23.52
C ALA A 335 14.53 20.09 24.92
N GLU A 336 13.27 19.79 25.24
CA GLU A 336 12.88 19.15 26.50
C GLU A 336 13.44 17.73 26.63
N ALA A 337 13.38 16.92 25.57
CA ALA A 337 13.94 15.57 25.55
C ALA A 337 15.46 15.56 25.79
N LEU A 338 16.20 16.48 25.17
CA LEU A 338 17.64 16.64 25.39
C LEU A 338 17.97 17.08 26.82
N LEU A 339 17.21 18.02 27.38
CA LEU A 339 17.39 18.47 28.77
C LEU A 339 17.07 17.35 29.78
N ASN A 340 16.03 16.56 29.53
CA ASN A 340 15.64 15.45 30.40
C ASN A 340 16.67 14.31 30.35
N ALA A 341 17.21 14.00 29.17
CA ALA A 341 18.30 13.04 28.99
C ALA A 341 19.55 13.42 29.80
N GLN A 342 19.94 14.70 29.77
CA GLN A 342 21.07 15.21 30.57
C GLN A 342 20.84 15.09 32.08
N LYS A 343 19.61 15.27 32.55
CA LYS A 343 19.27 15.17 33.99
C LYS A 343 19.15 13.73 34.49
N SER A 344 18.81 12.79 33.61
CA SER A 344 18.48 11.41 33.97
C SER A 344 19.52 10.38 33.53
N GLU A 345 20.62 10.81 32.90
CA GLU A 345 21.62 9.93 32.26
C GLU A 345 21.01 8.88 31.32
N THR A 346 19.91 9.25 30.65
CA THR A 346 19.23 8.39 29.65
C THR A 346 19.44 8.91 28.23
N LEU A 347 19.14 8.07 27.23
CA LEU A 347 19.12 8.50 25.84
C LEU A 347 17.92 9.42 25.60
N PRO A 348 18.08 10.57 24.90
CA PRO A 348 16.98 11.46 24.59
C PRO A 348 15.97 10.76 23.68
N CYS A 349 14.69 10.81 24.07
CA CYS A 349 13.61 10.14 23.37
C CYS A 349 12.33 10.98 23.45
N LEU A 350 11.60 11.09 22.33
CA LEU A 350 10.21 11.55 22.32
C LEU A 350 9.29 10.37 22.61
N SER A 351 8.39 10.54 23.56
CA SER A 351 7.40 9.53 23.91
C SER A 351 6.38 9.31 22.80
N GLY A 352 5.79 8.11 22.75
CA GLY A 352 4.75 7.79 21.78
C GLY A 352 3.56 8.75 21.81
N LYS A 353 3.24 9.31 23.00
CA LYS A 353 2.18 10.32 23.19
C LYS A 353 2.51 11.66 22.56
N GLU A 354 3.75 12.11 22.67
CA GLU A 354 4.21 13.36 22.05
C GLU A 354 4.20 13.24 20.53
N VAL A 355 4.69 12.11 20.00
CA VAL A 355 4.63 11.80 18.57
C VAL A 355 3.18 11.68 18.09
N PHE A 356 2.31 11.04 18.86
CA PHE A 356 0.89 10.92 18.55
C PHE A 356 0.18 12.28 18.57
N LEU A 357 0.49 13.15 19.53
CA LEU A 357 -0.05 14.51 19.57
C LEU A 357 0.31 15.31 18.31
N LEU A 358 1.58 15.26 17.89
CA LEU A 358 2.05 15.87 16.65
C LEU A 358 1.28 15.36 15.44
N TYR A 359 1.12 14.04 15.34
CA TYR A 359 0.40 13.38 14.25
C TYR A 359 -1.10 13.70 14.23
N ASP A 360 -1.80 13.45 15.33
CA ASP A 360 -3.26 13.50 15.41
C ASP A 360 -3.79 14.94 15.48
N THR A 361 -3.23 15.76 16.36
CA THR A 361 -3.75 17.11 16.63
C THR A 361 -3.20 18.14 15.65
N PHE A 362 -1.91 18.05 15.31
CA PHE A 362 -1.24 19.03 14.46
C PHE A 362 -1.10 18.57 13.01
N GLY A 363 -1.46 17.32 12.70
CA GLY A 363 -1.31 16.73 11.37
C GLY A 363 0.15 16.51 10.95
N PHE A 364 1.08 16.63 11.89
CA PHE A 364 2.52 16.60 11.61
C PHE A 364 2.97 15.16 11.39
N PRO A 365 3.53 14.81 10.22
CA PRO A 365 3.72 13.42 9.85
C PRO A 365 4.79 12.73 10.71
N VAL A 366 4.50 11.49 11.13
CA VAL A 366 5.43 10.68 11.95
C VAL A 366 6.76 10.47 11.25
N GLU A 367 6.77 10.31 9.92
CA GLU A 367 7.98 10.17 9.13
C GLU A 367 8.89 11.40 9.23
N ILE A 368 8.32 12.60 9.26
CA ILE A 368 9.08 13.86 9.40
C ILE A 368 9.54 14.02 10.85
N THR A 369 8.69 13.71 11.82
CA THR A 369 9.09 13.70 13.25
C THR A 369 10.29 12.79 13.48
N THR A 370 10.27 11.58 12.91
CA THR A 370 11.37 10.60 13.00
C THR A 370 12.67 11.17 12.46
N GLU A 371 12.61 11.77 11.27
CA GLU A 371 13.78 12.34 10.61
C GLU A 371 14.37 13.51 11.40
N VAL A 372 13.54 14.47 11.82
CA VAL A 372 13.99 15.65 12.58
C VAL A 372 14.56 15.24 13.93
N ALA A 373 13.92 14.30 14.63
CA ALA A 373 14.42 13.80 15.90
C ALA A 373 15.79 13.15 15.74
N GLY A 374 15.96 12.31 14.71
CA GLY A 374 17.24 11.67 14.38
C GLY A 374 18.36 12.67 14.07
N GLU A 375 18.07 13.76 13.35
CA GLU A 375 19.02 14.86 13.09
C GLU A 375 19.55 15.52 14.38
N HIS A 376 18.75 15.52 15.44
CA HIS A 376 19.11 16.07 16.76
C HIS A 376 19.63 15.00 17.73
N GLY A 377 19.83 13.76 17.27
CA GLY A 377 20.26 12.64 18.11
C GLY A 377 19.19 12.15 19.09
N VAL A 378 17.92 12.49 18.86
CA VAL A 378 16.77 12.11 19.69
C VAL A 378 16.06 10.92 19.03
N LYS A 379 15.75 9.88 19.81
CA LYS A 379 14.94 8.76 19.33
C LYS A 379 13.45 9.06 19.46
N ILE A 380 12.62 8.28 18.78
CA ILE A 380 11.18 8.29 18.98
C ILE A 380 10.72 6.92 19.46
N ASP A 381 9.76 6.91 20.38
CA ASP A 381 9.09 5.71 20.85
C ASP A 381 7.96 5.31 19.89
N MET A 382 8.34 4.57 18.84
CA MET A 382 7.39 4.07 17.84
C MET A 382 6.39 3.07 18.42
N ASP A 383 6.81 2.24 19.37
CA ASP A 383 5.92 1.27 20.00
C ASP A 383 4.83 1.98 20.81
N GLY A 384 5.22 3.01 21.57
CA GLY A 384 4.27 3.88 22.26
C GLY A 384 3.35 4.64 21.30
N PHE A 385 3.86 5.10 20.15
CA PHE A 385 3.04 5.75 19.13
C PHE A 385 1.98 4.80 18.56
N GLU A 386 2.36 3.56 18.23
CA GLU A 386 1.44 2.53 17.76
C GLU A 386 0.41 2.15 18.83
N VAL A 387 0.80 2.13 20.11
CA VAL A 387 -0.16 1.97 21.22
C VAL A 387 -1.18 3.09 21.22
N GLU A 388 -0.79 4.36 21.02
CA GLU A 388 -1.73 5.47 20.97
C GLU A 388 -2.59 5.47 19.68
N MET A 389 -2.03 5.10 18.54
CA MET A 389 -2.78 4.86 17.30
C MET A 389 -3.82 3.75 17.47
N GLU A 390 -3.45 2.67 18.14
CA GLU A 390 -4.36 1.57 18.46
C GLU A 390 -5.37 1.99 19.53
N ASN A 391 -5.02 2.82 20.51
CA ASN A 391 -5.96 3.41 21.46
C ASN A 391 -6.97 4.30 20.72
N GLN A 392 -6.54 5.12 19.76
CA GLN A 392 -7.42 5.95 18.94
C GLN A 392 -8.32 5.09 18.05
N ARG A 393 -7.78 4.03 17.44
CA ARG A 393 -8.57 3.05 16.68
C ARG A 393 -9.56 2.36 17.59
N ARG A 394 -9.17 1.92 18.78
CA ARG A 394 -10.04 1.33 19.80
C ARG A 394 -11.04 2.31 20.35
N GLN A 395 -10.77 3.60 20.45
CA GLN A 395 -11.74 4.61 20.86
C GLN A 395 -12.72 4.91 19.73
N SER A 396 -12.26 4.96 18.48
CA SER A 396 -13.11 5.07 17.29
C SER A 396 -13.96 3.81 17.10
N GLN A 397 -13.36 2.65 17.34
CA GLN A 397 -14.00 1.35 17.36
C GLN A 397 -14.80 1.14 18.64
N ALA A 398 -14.56 1.79 19.77
CA ALA A 398 -15.38 1.73 20.99
C ALA A 398 -16.54 2.71 20.91
N ALA A 399 -16.41 3.81 20.17
CA ALA A 399 -17.56 4.56 19.69
C ALA A 399 -18.42 3.69 18.73
N HIS A 400 -17.80 2.73 18.03
CA HIS A 400 -18.48 1.71 17.20
C HIS A 400 -18.84 0.41 17.95
N ASN A 401 -18.16 0.09 19.05
CA ASN A 401 -18.22 -1.16 19.81
C ASN A 401 -18.90 -0.95 21.14
N ILE A 402 -19.20 0.25 21.61
CA ILE A 402 -20.28 0.45 22.60
C ILE A 402 -21.61 -0.03 21.99
N VAL A 403 -21.71 -0.09 20.65
CA VAL A 403 -22.79 -0.74 19.91
C VAL A 403 -22.58 -2.27 19.75
N LYS A 404 -21.36 -2.80 19.93
CA LYS A 404 -20.97 -4.21 19.62
C LYS A 404 -20.52 -5.08 20.83
N LEU A 405 -19.92 -4.51 21.88
CA LEU A 405 -19.37 -5.15 23.09
C LEU A 405 -20.42 -5.59 24.12
N ALA A 406 -21.71 -5.36 23.87
CA ALA A 406 -22.76 -6.03 24.64
C ALA A 406 -22.84 -7.54 24.35
N VAL A 407 -22.08 -8.05 23.36
CA VAL A 407 -22.33 -9.35 22.69
C VAL A 407 -21.19 -10.36 22.86
N GLU A 408 -19.96 -9.94 23.14
CA GLU A 408 -18.78 -10.84 23.00
C GLU A 408 -18.34 -11.58 24.29
N ASN A 409 -19.00 -11.39 25.44
CA ASN A 409 -18.66 -12.18 26.64
C ASN A 409 -19.45 -13.50 26.75
N GLY A 410 -19.40 -14.33 25.70
CA GLY A 410 -19.98 -15.67 25.68
C GLY A 410 -18.98 -16.72 25.21
N GLY A 411 -18.37 -17.43 26.16
CA GLY A 411 -17.40 -18.50 25.90
C GLY A 411 -18.01 -19.81 25.38
N ASP A 412 -17.14 -20.58 24.72
CA ASP A 412 -17.24 -21.99 24.31
C ASP A 412 -18.54 -22.45 23.61
N LEU A 413 -18.61 -22.24 22.29
CA LEU A 413 -19.64 -22.83 21.42
C LEU A 413 -19.08 -23.33 20.07
N ALA A 414 -17.91 -23.97 20.07
CA ALA A 414 -17.26 -24.40 18.82
C ALA A 414 -17.67 -25.79 18.27
N GLU A 415 -18.53 -26.57 18.93
CA GLU A 415 -18.69 -27.98 18.53
C GLU A 415 -20.04 -28.45 17.95
N ASN A 416 -21.14 -27.68 17.94
CA ASN A 416 -22.44 -28.22 17.47
C ASN A 416 -23.46 -27.24 16.82
N VAL A 417 -23.06 -26.07 16.30
CA VAL A 417 -24.03 -25.15 15.67
C VAL A 417 -24.08 -25.37 14.15
N HIS A 418 -25.28 -25.62 13.62
CA HIS A 418 -25.53 -25.76 12.20
C HIS A 418 -25.66 -24.39 11.51
N ASP A 419 -25.36 -24.34 10.21
CA ASP A 419 -25.55 -23.13 9.40
C ASP A 419 -27.03 -22.71 9.36
N THR A 420 -27.32 -21.41 9.46
CA THR A 420 -28.69 -20.89 9.34
C THR A 420 -29.08 -20.73 7.86
N GLU A 421 -30.19 -21.33 7.45
CA GLU A 421 -30.74 -21.12 6.09
C GLU A 421 -31.36 -19.71 5.98
N PHE A 422 -30.83 -18.87 5.07
CA PHE A 422 -31.35 -17.51 4.87
C PHE A 422 -32.45 -17.47 3.80
N LEU A 423 -33.66 -17.06 4.21
CA LEU A 423 -34.87 -17.00 3.38
C LEU A 423 -35.25 -15.56 2.96
N GLY A 424 -34.51 -14.56 3.44
CA GLY A 424 -34.88 -13.15 3.33
C GLY A 424 -34.80 -12.55 1.93
N TYR A 425 -34.35 -13.32 0.93
CA TYR A 425 -34.42 -12.97 -0.48
C TYR A 425 -35.85 -13.08 -1.03
N ASP A 426 -36.61 -14.06 -0.56
CA ASP A 426 -37.93 -14.42 -1.12
C ASP A 426 -39.08 -14.00 -0.21
N THR A 427 -38.90 -14.04 1.11
CA THR A 427 -39.96 -13.79 2.09
C THR A 427 -39.51 -12.88 3.24
N LEU A 428 -40.48 -12.18 3.84
CA LEU A 428 -40.30 -11.38 5.06
C LEU A 428 -40.86 -12.06 6.31
N SER A 429 -41.54 -13.20 6.16
CA SER A 429 -41.88 -14.05 7.30
C SER A 429 -41.60 -15.53 7.00
N ALA A 430 -41.22 -16.27 8.03
CA ALA A 430 -41.03 -17.71 7.95
C ALA A 430 -41.23 -18.37 9.31
N ARG A 431 -41.70 -19.62 9.30
CA ARG A 431 -41.64 -20.47 10.49
C ARG A 431 -40.23 -21.01 10.65
N ALA A 432 -39.69 -20.93 11.86
CA ALA A 432 -38.36 -21.37 12.21
C ALA A 432 -38.37 -22.08 13.57
N VAL A 433 -37.33 -22.83 13.88
CA VAL A 433 -37.14 -23.47 15.18
C VAL A 433 -35.99 -22.79 15.90
N VAL A 434 -36.17 -22.50 17.19
CA VAL A 434 -35.12 -22.00 18.07
C VAL A 434 -34.12 -23.12 18.34
N GLU A 435 -32.89 -22.99 17.83
CA GLU A 435 -31.83 -23.98 18.05
C GLU A 435 -31.02 -23.69 19.30
N SER A 436 -30.82 -22.42 19.62
CA SER A 436 -30.08 -21.99 20.80
C SER A 436 -30.53 -20.63 21.29
N LEU A 437 -30.42 -20.43 22.60
CA LEU A 437 -30.65 -19.16 23.28
C LEU A 437 -29.43 -18.80 24.10
N LEU A 438 -29.04 -17.53 24.05
CA LEU A 438 -27.94 -16.97 24.80
C LEU A 438 -28.45 -15.83 25.68
N LEU A 439 -28.11 -15.86 26.95
CA LEU A 439 -28.34 -14.79 27.91
C LEU A 439 -26.98 -14.32 28.44
N ASN A 440 -26.60 -13.07 28.17
CA ASN A 440 -25.26 -12.55 28.51
C ASN A 440 -24.13 -13.47 28.02
N GLY A 441 -24.23 -13.95 26.77
CA GLY A 441 -23.27 -14.86 26.14
C GLY A 441 -23.29 -16.32 26.64
N LYS A 442 -24.14 -16.69 27.60
CA LYS A 442 -24.24 -18.06 28.11
C LYS A 442 -25.44 -18.79 27.55
N SER A 443 -25.23 -20.04 27.12
CA SER A 443 -26.32 -20.90 26.61
C SER A 443 -27.31 -21.22 27.72
N VAL A 444 -28.60 -21.05 27.42
CA VAL A 444 -29.73 -21.29 28.31
C VAL A 444 -30.83 -22.05 27.57
N ILE A 445 -31.63 -22.83 28.30
CA ILE A 445 -32.74 -23.60 27.71
C ILE A 445 -34.03 -22.79 27.56
N GLN A 446 -34.18 -21.72 28.33
CA GLN A 446 -35.34 -20.83 28.30
C GLN A 446 -34.98 -19.42 28.79
N VAL A 447 -35.71 -18.41 28.30
CA VAL A 447 -35.56 -17.01 28.71
C VAL A 447 -36.94 -16.39 28.91
N SER A 448 -37.11 -15.63 30.01
CA SER A 448 -38.37 -14.99 30.38
C SER A 448 -38.46 -13.53 29.96
N GLU A 449 -39.69 -13.02 29.94
CA GLU A 449 -40.05 -11.63 29.70
C GLU A 449 -39.12 -10.61 30.40
N GLY A 450 -38.82 -9.52 29.68
CA GLY A 450 -37.99 -8.41 30.15
C GLY A 450 -36.49 -8.62 29.95
N SER A 451 -36.06 -9.78 29.49
CA SER A 451 -34.64 -10.09 29.29
C SER A 451 -34.17 -9.78 27.86
N GLU A 452 -32.95 -9.27 27.74
CA GLU A 452 -32.21 -9.25 26.47
C GLU A 452 -31.72 -10.67 26.15
N VAL A 453 -31.89 -11.10 24.91
CA VAL A 453 -31.62 -12.47 24.46
C VAL A 453 -30.99 -12.45 23.07
N GLU A 454 -30.08 -13.40 22.84
CA GLU A 454 -29.64 -13.74 21.49
C GLU A 454 -30.23 -15.10 21.09
N VAL A 455 -30.85 -15.14 19.92
CA VAL A 455 -31.60 -16.28 19.42
C VAL A 455 -30.96 -16.79 18.14
N LEU A 456 -30.63 -18.08 18.12
CA LEU A 456 -30.20 -18.79 16.91
C LEU A 456 -31.38 -19.59 16.39
N LEU A 457 -31.65 -19.43 15.09
CA LEU A 457 -32.71 -20.13 14.38
C LEU A 457 -32.10 -21.05 13.34
N ASN A 458 -32.78 -22.16 13.04
CA ASN A 458 -32.38 -23.05 11.94
C ASN A 458 -32.50 -22.37 10.57
N LYS A 459 -33.45 -21.42 10.42
CA LYS A 459 -33.64 -20.61 9.22
C LYS A 459 -34.24 -19.25 9.56
N THR A 460 -33.99 -18.24 8.75
CA THR A 460 -34.46 -16.88 9.04
C THR A 460 -34.76 -16.02 7.81
N PRO A 461 -35.83 -15.19 7.83
CA PRO A 461 -36.03 -14.15 6.83
C PRO A 461 -35.22 -12.87 7.13
N PHE A 462 -34.62 -12.74 8.32
CA PHE A 462 -33.89 -11.54 8.74
C PHE A 462 -32.51 -11.46 8.09
N TYR A 463 -32.24 -10.34 7.42
CA TYR A 463 -30.93 -10.02 6.89
C TYR A 463 -30.00 -9.63 8.05
N ALA A 464 -28.85 -10.30 8.13
CA ALA A 464 -27.80 -9.96 9.06
C ALA A 464 -26.91 -8.85 8.50
N GLU A 465 -26.40 -7.98 9.38
CA GLU A 465 -25.50 -6.88 9.02
C GLU A 465 -24.34 -7.38 8.14
N SER A 466 -24.27 -6.85 6.92
CA SER A 466 -23.29 -7.28 5.91
C SER A 466 -23.32 -6.33 4.71
N GLY A 467 -22.15 -6.08 4.11
CA GLY A 467 -22.01 -5.21 2.93
C GLY A 467 -22.47 -3.78 3.16
N GLY A 468 -22.16 -3.22 4.34
CA GLY A 468 -22.54 -1.87 4.76
C GLY A 468 -24.00 -1.71 5.19
N GLN A 469 -24.87 -2.69 4.94
CA GLN A 469 -26.27 -2.66 5.38
C GLN A 469 -26.43 -3.21 6.79
N ILE A 470 -27.13 -2.47 7.65
CA ILE A 470 -27.46 -2.87 9.02
C ILE A 470 -28.43 -4.07 9.06
N GLY A 471 -28.41 -4.82 10.17
CA GLY A 471 -29.30 -5.95 10.39
C GLY A 471 -30.76 -5.54 10.46
N ASP A 472 -31.67 -6.45 10.09
CA ASP A 472 -33.10 -6.18 10.15
C ASP A 472 -33.67 -6.11 11.57
N HIS A 473 -34.77 -5.39 11.68
CA HIS A 473 -35.62 -5.40 12.87
C HIS A 473 -36.93 -6.14 12.59
N GLY A 474 -37.59 -6.60 13.63
CA GLY A 474 -38.84 -7.33 13.52
C GLY A 474 -39.20 -8.06 14.80
N PHE A 475 -39.96 -9.14 14.67
CA PHE A 475 -40.46 -9.90 15.82
C PHE A 475 -40.37 -11.41 15.59
N LEU A 476 -40.20 -12.16 16.68
CA LEU A 476 -40.46 -13.59 16.73
C LEU A 476 -41.72 -13.82 17.55
N TYR A 477 -42.68 -14.56 16.99
CA TYR A 477 -43.93 -14.92 17.66
C TYR A 477 -43.97 -16.41 17.96
N VAL A 478 -44.21 -16.78 19.22
CA VAL A 478 -44.46 -18.16 19.62
C VAL A 478 -45.97 -18.34 19.76
N THR A 479 -46.56 -19.26 19.02
CA THR A 479 -47.99 -19.60 19.09
C THR A 479 -48.16 -21.07 19.48
N GLN A 480 -48.89 -21.33 20.56
CA GLN A 480 -49.24 -22.71 20.97
C GLN A 480 -50.59 -23.17 20.42
N ASP A 481 -51.51 -22.26 20.11
CA ASP A 481 -52.84 -22.56 19.60
C ASP A 481 -53.33 -21.40 18.70
N GLN A 482 -54.27 -21.66 17.79
CA GLN A 482 -54.64 -20.75 16.67
C GLN A 482 -55.13 -19.35 17.06
N SER A 483 -55.23 -19.00 18.35
CA SER A 483 -55.77 -17.72 18.80
C SER A 483 -55.04 -17.06 19.99
N LYS A 484 -53.92 -17.59 20.49
CA LYS A 484 -53.17 -16.95 21.60
C LYS A 484 -51.66 -17.02 21.40
N GLN A 485 -51.04 -15.84 21.32
CA GLN A 485 -49.58 -15.68 21.37
C GLN A 485 -49.11 -15.98 22.80
N THR A 486 -48.11 -16.85 22.92
CA THR A 486 -47.55 -17.27 24.22
C THR A 486 -46.23 -16.59 24.55
N ALA A 487 -45.51 -16.12 23.54
CA ALA A 487 -44.36 -15.24 23.74
C ALA A 487 -44.10 -14.36 22.50
N VAL A 488 -43.56 -13.16 22.74
CA VAL A 488 -43.18 -12.20 21.70
C VAL A 488 -41.76 -11.72 21.99
N VAL A 489 -40.89 -11.80 20.97
CA VAL A 489 -39.51 -11.31 21.05
C VAL A 489 -39.37 -10.19 20.02
N GLU A 490 -38.93 -9.02 20.45
CA GLU A 490 -38.59 -7.93 19.54
C GLU A 490 -37.12 -8.04 19.15
N ILE A 491 -36.85 -8.21 17.85
CA ILE A 491 -35.50 -8.25 17.29
C ILE A 491 -35.09 -6.85 16.85
N LYS A 492 -33.95 -6.38 17.34
CA LYS A 492 -33.38 -5.05 17.10
C LYS A 492 -32.05 -5.08 16.36
N ASP A 493 -31.43 -6.24 16.23
CA ASP A 493 -30.19 -6.39 15.49
C ASP A 493 -30.04 -7.85 15.07
N VAL A 494 -29.42 -8.09 13.92
CA VAL A 494 -29.07 -9.42 13.45
C VAL A 494 -27.65 -9.38 12.91
N GLN A 495 -26.79 -10.25 13.44
CA GLN A 495 -25.37 -10.29 13.11
C GLN A 495 -24.99 -11.67 12.58
N LYS A 496 -23.91 -11.73 11.80
CA LYS A 496 -23.28 -13.00 11.42
C LYS A 496 -22.18 -13.35 12.42
N SER A 497 -22.19 -14.57 12.94
CA SER A 497 -21.09 -15.16 13.70
C SER A 497 -20.43 -16.27 12.88
N LEU A 498 -19.26 -16.78 13.32
CA LEU A 498 -18.45 -17.86 12.73
C LEU A 498 -19.20 -18.70 11.67
N GLY A 499 -18.84 -18.55 10.39
CA GLY A 499 -19.52 -19.24 9.28
C GLY A 499 -20.81 -18.56 8.81
N SER A 500 -21.90 -19.33 8.71
CA SER A 500 -23.20 -18.90 8.16
C SER A 500 -24.28 -18.76 9.25
N VAL A 501 -23.89 -18.53 10.51
CA VAL A 501 -24.81 -18.49 11.65
C VAL A 501 -25.36 -17.08 11.86
N PHE A 502 -26.69 -16.96 11.93
CA PHE A 502 -27.39 -15.69 12.15
C PHE A 502 -27.79 -15.56 13.62
N VAL A 503 -27.27 -14.53 14.28
CA VAL A 503 -27.53 -14.23 15.69
C VAL A 503 -28.55 -13.09 15.77
N HIS A 504 -29.76 -13.40 16.22
CA HIS A 504 -30.85 -12.43 16.35
C HIS A 504 -30.85 -11.86 17.77
N LYS A 505 -30.59 -10.58 17.92
CA LYS A 505 -30.51 -9.91 19.22
C LYS A 505 -31.77 -9.12 19.48
N GLY A 506 -32.33 -9.30 20.66
CA GLY A 506 -33.62 -8.71 20.97
C GLY A 506 -34.01 -8.79 22.42
N THR A 507 -35.21 -8.28 22.71
CA THR A 507 -35.79 -8.30 24.06
C THR A 507 -37.04 -9.16 24.04
N ILE A 508 -37.22 -10.04 25.04
CA ILE A 508 -38.50 -10.75 25.23
C ILE A 508 -39.52 -9.74 25.78
N ARG A 509 -40.52 -9.41 24.97
CA ARG A 509 -41.58 -8.46 25.31
C ARG A 509 -42.69 -9.09 26.11
N GLU A 510 -43.01 -10.34 25.82
CA GLU A 510 -44.07 -11.09 26.50
C GLU A 510 -43.68 -12.57 26.60
N GLY A 511 -43.98 -13.22 27.73
CA GLY A 511 -43.91 -14.68 27.86
C GLY A 511 -42.52 -15.28 28.07
N VAL A 512 -42.35 -16.55 27.67
CA VAL A 512 -41.11 -17.32 27.81
C VAL A 512 -40.75 -17.97 26.48
N LEU A 513 -39.50 -17.81 26.03
CA LEU A 513 -38.96 -18.46 24.85
C LEU A 513 -38.10 -19.65 25.28
N GLU A 514 -38.27 -20.80 24.64
CA GLU A 514 -37.53 -22.03 24.96
C GLU A 514 -36.82 -22.58 23.71
N VAL A 515 -35.68 -23.24 23.91
CA VAL A 515 -34.99 -23.99 22.84
C VAL A 515 -35.88 -25.12 22.33
N GLY A 516 -35.89 -25.33 21.01
CA GLY A 516 -36.70 -26.33 20.30
C GLY A 516 -38.11 -25.87 19.95
N ARG A 517 -38.51 -24.63 20.31
CA ARG A 517 -39.83 -24.09 19.98
C ARG A 517 -39.90 -23.59 18.53
N GLU A 518 -41.04 -23.83 17.89
CA GLU A 518 -41.38 -23.21 16.62
C GLU A 518 -41.80 -21.75 16.85
N VAL A 519 -41.27 -20.85 16.03
CA VAL A 519 -41.56 -19.42 16.03
C VAL A 519 -41.91 -18.96 14.63
N GLU A 520 -42.81 -17.98 14.53
CA GLU A 520 -42.99 -17.18 13.33
C GLU A 520 -42.05 -15.98 13.39
N ALA A 521 -40.99 -16.03 12.58
CA ALA A 521 -40.04 -14.94 12.40
C ALA A 521 -40.59 -13.96 11.37
N ALA A 522 -40.80 -12.70 11.75
CA ALA A 522 -41.39 -11.67 10.89
C ALA A 522 -40.56 -10.38 10.89
N VAL A 523 -40.03 -10.01 9.73
CA VAL A 523 -39.25 -8.78 9.51
C VAL A 523 -40.18 -7.58 9.37
N ASP A 524 -39.80 -6.43 9.91
CA ASP A 524 -40.51 -5.18 9.65
C ASP A 524 -40.35 -4.77 8.17
N ALA A 525 -41.43 -4.96 7.42
CA ALA A 525 -41.46 -4.70 5.98
C ALA A 525 -41.16 -3.24 5.62
N LYS A 526 -41.52 -2.27 6.47
CA LYS A 526 -41.25 -0.85 6.21
C LYS A 526 -39.77 -0.56 6.36
N LEU A 527 -39.16 -1.04 7.45
CA LEU A 527 -37.72 -0.87 7.69
C LEU A 527 -36.89 -1.55 6.61
N ARG A 528 -37.22 -2.80 6.27
CA ARG A 528 -36.56 -3.53 5.17
C ARG A 528 -36.65 -2.76 3.86
N GLN A 529 -37.82 -2.21 3.53
CA GLN A 529 -37.98 -1.46 2.29
C GLN A 529 -37.10 -0.20 2.27
N ARG A 530 -36.99 0.53 3.40
CA ARG A 530 -36.08 1.69 3.46
C ARG A 530 -34.62 1.29 3.27
N ALA A 531 -34.17 0.21 3.91
CA ALA A 531 -32.83 -0.32 3.71
C ALA A 531 -32.58 -0.70 2.23
N LYS A 532 -33.53 -1.36 1.57
CA LYS A 532 -33.44 -1.71 0.13
C LYS A 532 -33.34 -0.48 -0.76
N VAL A 533 -34.10 0.58 -0.46
CA VAL A 533 -34.03 1.86 -1.18
C VAL A 533 -32.65 2.48 -1.04
N HIS A 534 -32.12 2.62 0.19
CA HIS A 534 -30.79 3.18 0.43
C HIS A 534 -29.66 2.31 -0.15
N HIS A 535 -29.80 0.99 -0.15
CA HIS A 535 -28.87 0.08 -0.80
C HIS A 535 -28.83 0.35 -2.31
N THR A 536 -29.99 0.41 -2.95
CA THR A 536 -30.07 0.70 -4.39
C THR A 536 -29.52 2.08 -4.72
N ALA A 537 -29.84 3.08 -3.89
CA ALA A 537 -29.31 4.44 -4.02
C ALA A 537 -27.78 4.50 -3.88
N THR A 538 -27.16 3.58 -3.12
CA THR A 538 -25.70 3.47 -3.01
C THR A 538 -25.07 3.14 -4.37
N HIS A 539 -25.64 2.18 -5.10
CA HIS A 539 -25.18 1.83 -6.46
C HIS A 539 -25.40 2.96 -7.46
N LEU A 540 -26.53 3.66 -7.38
CA LEU A 540 -26.78 4.84 -8.20
C LEU A 540 -25.76 5.94 -7.89
N LEU A 541 -25.49 6.23 -6.62
CA LEU A 541 -24.53 7.25 -6.22
C LEU A 541 -23.12 6.93 -6.73
N GLN A 542 -22.68 5.68 -6.63
CA GLN A 542 -21.40 5.26 -7.21
C GLN A 542 -21.35 5.46 -8.74
N SER A 543 -22.44 5.16 -9.43
CA SER A 543 -22.57 5.36 -10.88
C SER A 543 -22.49 6.84 -11.26
N ALA A 544 -23.19 7.71 -10.52
CA ALA A 544 -23.23 9.14 -10.76
C ALA A 544 -21.86 9.77 -10.50
N LEU A 545 -21.23 9.43 -9.38
CA LEU A 545 -19.87 9.88 -9.06
C LEU A 545 -18.89 9.53 -10.18
N LYS A 546 -18.89 8.27 -10.66
CA LYS A 546 -18.00 7.88 -11.76
C LYS A 546 -18.24 8.66 -13.06
N LYS A 547 -19.49 9.05 -13.32
CA LYS A 547 -19.87 9.78 -14.54
C LYS A 547 -19.46 11.26 -14.46
N VAL A 548 -19.60 11.88 -13.30
CA VAL A 548 -19.33 13.31 -13.10
C VAL A 548 -17.86 13.59 -12.83
N ILE A 549 -17.23 12.82 -11.93
CA ILE A 549 -15.86 13.10 -11.45
C ILE A 549 -14.79 12.08 -11.87
N GLY A 550 -15.16 11.04 -12.61
CA GLY A 550 -14.24 10.14 -13.32
C GLY A 550 -14.26 8.68 -12.88
N GLN A 551 -13.77 7.80 -13.76
CA GLN A 551 -13.86 6.34 -13.60
C GLN A 551 -13.06 5.78 -12.41
N GLU A 552 -12.03 6.51 -11.98
CA GLU A 552 -11.13 6.15 -10.89
C GLU A 552 -11.80 6.25 -9.51
N THR A 553 -12.97 6.89 -9.42
CA THR A 553 -13.70 7.02 -8.15
C THR A 553 -14.17 5.64 -7.67
N SER A 554 -13.64 5.23 -6.53
CA SER A 554 -13.93 3.94 -5.89
C SER A 554 -14.47 4.14 -4.48
N GLN A 555 -15.35 3.23 -4.06
CA GLN A 555 -15.90 3.20 -2.72
C GLN A 555 -14.78 2.93 -1.70
N ALA A 556 -14.68 3.79 -0.70
CA ALA A 556 -13.79 3.65 0.46
C ALA A 556 -14.54 3.21 1.73
N GLY A 557 -15.87 3.38 1.76
CA GLY A 557 -16.73 2.98 2.87
C GLY A 557 -18.21 3.16 2.54
N SER A 558 -19.08 2.41 3.22
CA SER A 558 -20.53 2.53 3.04
C SER A 558 -21.29 2.18 4.32
N LEU A 559 -22.37 2.90 4.58
CA LEU A 559 -23.38 2.60 5.60
C LEU A 559 -24.76 2.73 4.99
N VAL A 560 -25.57 1.68 5.08
CA VAL A 560 -26.97 1.63 4.66
C VAL A 560 -27.81 1.38 5.91
N ALA A 561 -28.37 2.45 6.47
CA ALA A 561 -29.26 2.42 7.62
C ALA A 561 -30.72 2.62 7.17
N PHE A 562 -31.69 2.49 8.09
CA PHE A 562 -33.10 2.65 7.74
C PHE A 562 -33.51 4.09 7.44
N ASP A 563 -32.77 5.07 7.96
CA ASP A 563 -33.08 6.50 7.91
C ASP A 563 -32.09 7.29 7.04
N ARG A 564 -30.92 6.71 6.73
CA ARG A 564 -29.88 7.35 5.91
C ARG A 564 -29.00 6.36 5.17
N LEU A 565 -28.30 6.87 4.17
CA LEU A 565 -27.16 6.22 3.50
C LEU A 565 -25.92 7.11 3.67
N ARG A 566 -24.74 6.52 3.86
CA ARG A 566 -23.44 7.18 3.78
C ARG A 566 -22.58 6.44 2.75
N PHE A 567 -21.92 7.18 1.87
CA PHE A 567 -21.00 6.64 0.88
C PHE A 567 -19.70 7.43 0.93
N ASP A 568 -18.62 6.76 1.30
CA ASP A 568 -17.29 7.35 1.39
C ASP A 568 -16.52 6.96 0.12
N PHE A 569 -15.85 7.91 -0.52
CA PHE A 569 -15.09 7.68 -1.75
C PHE A 569 -13.81 8.50 -1.77
N ASN A 570 -12.80 8.00 -2.49
CA ASN A 570 -11.53 8.70 -2.63
C ASN A 570 -11.61 9.71 -3.77
N PHE A 571 -11.47 10.99 -3.43
CA PHE A 571 -11.34 12.05 -4.42
C PHE A 571 -10.41 13.15 -3.90
N HIS A 572 -9.56 13.66 -4.77
CA HIS A 572 -8.46 14.59 -4.46
C HIS A 572 -8.89 15.99 -3.99
N ARG A 573 -10.19 16.31 -4.05
CA ARG A 573 -10.77 17.58 -3.57
C ARG A 573 -12.24 17.39 -3.14
N PRO A 574 -12.84 18.34 -2.42
CA PRO A 574 -14.29 18.39 -2.26
C PRO A 574 -15.03 18.50 -3.60
N LEU A 575 -16.27 18.00 -3.65
CA LEU A 575 -17.17 18.22 -4.78
C LEU A 575 -17.57 19.70 -4.85
N LEU A 576 -17.64 20.24 -6.05
CA LEU A 576 -18.19 21.57 -6.30
C LEU A 576 -19.71 21.54 -6.23
N ASP A 577 -20.33 22.68 -5.92
CA ASP A 577 -21.80 22.77 -5.84
C ASP A 577 -22.49 22.32 -7.14
N GLY A 578 -21.95 22.69 -8.30
CA GLY A 578 -22.47 22.24 -9.60
C GLY A 578 -22.31 20.74 -9.85
N GLU A 579 -21.24 20.12 -9.33
CA GLU A 579 -21.05 18.67 -9.44
C GLU A 579 -22.03 17.92 -8.53
N LEU A 580 -22.30 18.46 -7.33
CA LEU A 580 -23.31 17.91 -6.43
C LEU A 580 -24.70 17.96 -7.06
N GLU A 581 -25.09 19.09 -7.66
CA GLU A 581 -26.36 19.23 -8.39
C GLU A 581 -26.44 18.25 -9.56
N GLU A 582 -25.35 18.07 -10.32
CA GLU A 582 -25.33 17.12 -11.44
C GLU A 582 -25.49 15.67 -10.97
N ILE A 583 -24.79 15.27 -9.90
CA ILE A 583 -24.91 13.96 -9.28
C ILE A 583 -26.35 13.72 -8.81
N GLU A 584 -26.94 14.68 -8.09
CA GLU A 584 -28.32 14.59 -7.61
C GLU A 584 -29.32 14.47 -8.77
N ASN A 585 -29.15 15.27 -9.82
CA ASN A 585 -29.99 15.23 -11.02
C ASN A 585 -29.89 13.90 -11.77
N LEU A 586 -28.69 13.31 -11.89
CA LEU A 586 -28.50 11.99 -12.50
C LEU A 586 -29.24 10.91 -11.72
N ILE A 587 -29.08 10.89 -10.39
CA ILE A 587 -29.70 9.88 -9.53
C ILE A 587 -31.23 10.02 -9.59
N ASN A 588 -31.76 11.24 -9.42
CA ASN A 588 -33.19 11.50 -9.48
C ASN A 588 -33.77 11.21 -10.88
N GLY A 589 -33.00 11.48 -11.94
CA GLY A 589 -33.36 11.10 -13.31
C GLY A 589 -33.52 9.59 -13.46
N TRP A 590 -32.53 8.79 -13.02
CA TRP A 590 -32.60 7.34 -13.09
C TRP A 590 -33.74 6.73 -12.26
N ILE A 591 -34.04 7.34 -11.11
CA ILE A 591 -35.20 6.99 -10.29
C ILE A 591 -36.50 7.32 -11.03
N GLY A 592 -36.60 8.51 -11.61
CA GLY A 592 -37.77 8.97 -12.37
C GLY A 592 -38.06 8.12 -13.61
N ASP A 593 -37.01 7.64 -14.28
CA ASP A 593 -37.11 6.75 -15.44
C ASP A 593 -37.62 5.34 -15.09
N GLY A 594 -37.67 4.98 -13.81
CA GLY A 594 -38.12 3.65 -13.38
C GLY A 594 -37.25 2.52 -13.92
N THR A 595 -35.93 2.76 -14.03
CA THR A 595 -34.99 1.80 -14.61
C THR A 595 -35.09 0.43 -13.94
N LEU A 596 -35.28 -0.63 -14.72
CA LEU A 596 -35.35 -2.00 -14.23
C LEU A 596 -34.01 -2.45 -13.64
N LEU A 597 -34.06 -2.89 -12.37
CA LEU A 597 -32.96 -3.61 -11.70
C LEU A 597 -33.06 -5.10 -12.04
N GLN A 598 -32.03 -5.65 -12.69
CA GLN A 598 -31.92 -7.10 -12.91
C GLN A 598 -30.86 -7.68 -11.97
N THR A 599 -31.08 -8.91 -11.49
CA THR A 599 -30.09 -9.65 -10.71
C THR A 599 -29.76 -10.97 -11.40
N LYS A 600 -28.48 -11.38 -11.36
CA LYS A 600 -28.05 -12.66 -11.90
C LYS A 600 -26.97 -13.26 -11.01
N VAL A 601 -27.14 -14.53 -10.64
CA VAL A 601 -26.08 -15.31 -9.99
C VAL A 601 -25.14 -15.84 -11.08
N MET A 602 -23.84 -15.63 -10.92
CA MET A 602 -22.83 -16.11 -11.86
C MET A 602 -21.51 -16.41 -11.15
N SER A 603 -20.58 -17.05 -11.84
CA SER A 603 -19.24 -17.27 -11.29
C SER A 603 -18.50 -15.95 -11.11
N LEU A 604 -17.56 -15.90 -10.16
CA LEU A 604 -16.74 -14.70 -9.93
C LEU A 604 -15.98 -14.26 -11.21
N ASN A 605 -15.58 -15.21 -12.05
CA ASN A 605 -14.90 -14.91 -13.31
C ASN A 605 -15.86 -14.29 -14.33
N ASP A 606 -17.06 -14.86 -14.51
CA ASP A 606 -18.08 -14.32 -15.42
C ASP A 606 -18.53 -12.91 -14.98
N ALA A 607 -18.60 -12.66 -13.66
CA ALA A 607 -18.92 -11.35 -13.11
C ALA A 607 -17.87 -10.31 -13.51
N LYS A 608 -16.57 -10.63 -13.38
CA LYS A 608 -15.47 -9.74 -13.79
C LYS A 608 -15.46 -9.49 -15.30
N GLU A 609 -15.66 -10.52 -16.11
CA GLU A 609 -15.73 -10.40 -17.57
C GLU A 609 -16.94 -9.59 -18.03
N SER A 610 -18.04 -9.65 -17.27
CA SER A 610 -19.19 -8.78 -17.49
C SER A 610 -18.90 -7.32 -17.11
N GLY A 611 -17.70 -6.94 -16.67
CA GLY A 611 -17.37 -5.57 -16.27
C GLY A 611 -18.05 -5.15 -14.97
N ALA A 612 -18.49 -6.12 -14.15
CA ALA A 612 -19.01 -5.84 -12.83
C ALA A 612 -17.87 -5.37 -11.91
N ILE A 613 -18.12 -4.32 -11.14
CA ILE A 613 -17.14 -3.69 -10.25
C ILE A 613 -17.26 -4.32 -8.86
N ALA A 614 -16.11 -4.71 -8.30
CA ALA A 614 -16.02 -5.25 -6.95
C ALA A 614 -16.26 -4.15 -5.92
N MET A 615 -17.11 -4.40 -4.94
CA MET A 615 -17.13 -3.60 -3.72
C MET A 615 -15.87 -3.86 -2.90
N PHE A 616 -15.28 -2.78 -2.39
CA PHE A 616 -14.01 -2.80 -1.67
C PHE A 616 -14.13 -3.57 -0.34
N GLY A 617 -13.18 -4.48 -0.07
CA GLY A 617 -13.03 -5.15 1.23
C GLY A 617 -13.81 -6.45 1.43
N GLU A 618 -14.64 -6.87 0.48
CA GLU A 618 -15.41 -8.12 0.60
C GLU A 618 -14.64 -9.35 0.08
N LYS A 619 -14.77 -10.48 0.80
CA LYS A 619 -14.34 -11.80 0.32
C LYS A 619 -15.51 -12.45 -0.41
N TYR A 620 -15.38 -12.64 -1.71
CA TYR A 620 -16.40 -13.26 -2.56
C TYR A 620 -16.21 -14.77 -2.65
N GLY A 621 -17.32 -15.51 -2.64
CA GLY A 621 -17.33 -16.95 -2.93
C GLY A 621 -17.13 -17.25 -4.42
N GLU A 622 -17.19 -18.53 -4.80
CA GLU A 622 -17.07 -18.97 -6.20
C GLU A 622 -18.24 -18.46 -7.08
N GLN A 623 -19.40 -18.22 -6.47
CA GLN A 623 -20.56 -17.59 -7.09
C GLN A 623 -20.88 -16.27 -6.41
N VAL A 624 -21.22 -15.26 -7.21
CA VAL A 624 -21.59 -13.90 -6.76
C VAL A 624 -22.91 -13.47 -7.38
N GLN A 625 -23.66 -12.63 -6.68
CA GLN A 625 -24.90 -12.06 -7.20
C GLN A 625 -24.60 -10.68 -7.80
N VAL A 626 -24.79 -10.55 -9.11
CA VAL A 626 -24.53 -9.31 -9.85
C VAL A 626 -25.82 -8.55 -10.07
N TYR A 627 -25.78 -7.25 -9.80
CA TYR A 627 -26.85 -6.29 -10.01
C TYR A 627 -26.59 -5.48 -11.29
N PHE A 628 -27.59 -5.43 -12.16
CA PHE A 628 -27.56 -4.68 -13.42
C PHE A 628 -28.57 -3.55 -13.38
N ILE A 629 -28.10 -2.32 -13.56
CA ILE A 629 -28.93 -1.13 -13.73
C ILE A 629 -28.79 -0.71 -15.20
N VAL A 630 -29.81 -1.01 -16.00
CA VAL A 630 -29.72 -1.08 -17.49
C VAL A 630 -29.43 0.28 -18.14
N SER A 631 -29.80 1.40 -17.52
CA SER A 631 -29.63 2.75 -18.09
C SER A 631 -28.31 3.45 -17.71
N SER A 632 -27.56 2.96 -16.72
CA SER A 632 -26.39 3.66 -16.17
C SER A 632 -25.03 3.08 -16.59
N SER A 633 -25.00 2.06 -17.46
CA SER A 633 -23.80 1.25 -17.77
C SER A 633 -23.09 0.64 -16.55
N HIS A 634 -23.71 0.70 -15.36
CA HIS A 634 -23.12 0.26 -14.10
C HIS A 634 -23.50 -1.18 -13.79
N ARG A 635 -22.49 -1.95 -13.39
CA ARG A 635 -22.56 -3.37 -13.03
C ARG A 635 -21.79 -3.53 -11.72
N ALA A 636 -22.43 -4.05 -10.69
CA ALA A 636 -21.84 -4.25 -9.36
C ALA A 636 -22.22 -5.62 -8.82
N PHE A 637 -21.36 -6.23 -8.01
CA PHE A 637 -21.61 -7.54 -7.43
C PHE A 637 -21.60 -7.54 -5.90
N LYS A 638 -22.26 -8.54 -5.33
CA LYS A 638 -22.36 -8.85 -3.90
C LYS A 638 -22.05 -10.32 -3.66
#